data_AF-A0A651HHR4-F1
#
_entry.id   AF-A0A651HHR4-F1
#
_cell.length_a   1.000
_cell.length_b   1.000
_cell.length_c   1.000
_cell.angle_alpha   90.00
_cell.angle_beta   90.00
_cell.angle_gamma   90.00
#
_symmetry.space_group_name_H-M   'P 1'
#
loop_
_entity.id
_entity.type
_entity.pdbx_description
1 polymer ?
#
loop_
_entity_poly.entity_id
_entity_poly.type
_entity_poly.pdbx_seq_one_letter_code
_entity_poly.pdbx_strand_id
1 'polypeptide(L)'
;MGRPLLSRGGVRFSVWFAGMAALLAVIFYLSAWLVRPDLPEFIPEPDPARVAEAERLRDVRLNLDNPPVLALDVAYPLTPADPAYPRGESPILRGLVEEGRLPPVHERVGPEPLVMAGVEGIGNYGGSWYRVASSIGDVGVISWRLSAATLVRWSPEGYPIVPNLAKSWDVNDDYTEFTFHLRRGIRWSDGHLVTADDILFWWEKEVQHFDQFVHWMTVRGEWGTLEKVDDFTIRFTFPHPYGIFIERLATIHGLFMPAHYLLQYHPEYGDQELIRRTMRAQNLASPLAVYNRLKGNFNPEHPRLWPWVYRTHQGNPPYSFVRNPYYWAVDTEGNQLPYVDRVLFDIKAESMIGITAASGEITMQLRHLRYEDHTLLMDQRERNNYQVYHWFQGTRSVYTLFPNLNRWIDPGQPETANKHALLNDRRFRQALSLAINRGEIIRSEFNDQTVPAQIDPGPESAFHHPPLFHSFTDFDPERANRLLDDIGLTQRDREGFRTFADGSRMTFYIHTTDYTGSGAVQMILTDWARVGVRAILREQARTLWQAQQTALRHDFSVWSAESDFYPLLQPRNFVPTSGHSFYAPGFAWWYNVGGLYGDPRAERTPGAIEPPLGHPLRRSLELYEQAISEPELEDQVAIFREIFDIAAEEVWSISISTPPPQLVVVQNGFRNVPRVALTGAQYNTPANAGIETYFFDQPSDSPGAIAQIRRAMIEVTPEPAMAALDETRPGRGAFRGILRFLIYGSIALGIILAGLRHPYIGRRLLIMVPTLLIISVITFVIIQLPPGDFITARIQELQMSGDDAAVQAIEDLKELFYLDDPPVVRYLRWLGVYWFFTFAPADQGLLQGNLGRSMEDTRLVNDVVGDRILLTVLISFLTIVFTWAFAIPAGIYSAVRQYSTFDYILTLIGFIGMSVPNFLLALLLIYWSDIWFGIQVTGLFSAEFAAQPEWDWPKFVDLMKHIWVPVVVLGTAGTAGMIRVMRGNLLDELGKPYVVTARAKGVRPMKLLMKYPVRLALNPFISGIGGIFPQLVSGGAIVAMVLSLPTVGPLMLSALMTQDMYLAGSMLMVLSMLGVFGTLVSDLLLLWLDPRIRMEGGVR
;
A
#
# COMPACT_ATOMS: atom_id res chain seq x y z
N MET A 1 -35.86 59.07 -35.76
CA MET A 1 -36.65 58.77 -34.55
C MET A 1 -37.42 57.47 -34.77
N GLY A 2 -36.93 56.33 -34.27
CA GLY A 2 -37.61 55.04 -34.36
C GLY A 2 -37.57 54.34 -33.01
N ARG A 3 -38.73 54.11 -32.40
CA ARG A 3 -38.91 53.41 -31.12
C ARG A 3 -38.60 51.91 -31.28
N PRO A 4 -38.03 51.22 -30.27
CA PRO A 4 -37.86 49.77 -30.33
C PRO A 4 -39.13 49.03 -29.82
N LEU A 5 -39.55 48.04 -30.60
CA LEU A 5 -40.55 47.03 -30.25
C LEU A 5 -39.88 45.91 -29.45
N LEU A 6 -39.91 45.99 -28.12
CA LEU A 6 -39.73 44.82 -27.25
C LEU A 6 -41.07 44.08 -27.17
N SER A 7 -41.24 43.04 -27.99
CA SER A 7 -42.46 42.22 -28.00
C SER A 7 -42.26 40.94 -27.16
N ARG A 8 -43.06 40.83 -26.09
CA ARG A 8 -43.73 39.67 -25.44
C ARG A 8 -43.12 38.24 -25.39
N GLY A 9 -42.09 37.88 -26.15
CA GLY A 9 -41.46 36.56 -26.18
C GLY A 9 -40.50 36.29 -25.01
N GLY A 10 -39.76 37.31 -24.55
CA GLY A 10 -38.77 37.17 -23.47
C GLY A 10 -39.39 36.80 -22.11
N VAL A 11 -40.63 37.26 -21.84
CA VAL A 11 -41.33 37.00 -20.57
C VAL A 11 -41.87 35.56 -20.51
N ARG A 12 -42.28 34.97 -21.63
CA ARG A 12 -42.71 33.56 -21.66
C ARG A 12 -41.55 32.59 -21.51
N PHE A 13 -40.38 32.94 -22.06
CA PHE A 13 -39.17 32.13 -21.95
C PHE A 13 -38.60 32.16 -20.53
N SER A 14 -38.58 33.32 -19.87
CA SER A 14 -38.16 33.44 -18.47
C SER A 14 -39.10 32.74 -17.49
N VAL A 15 -40.42 32.75 -17.75
CA VAL A 15 -41.41 32.02 -16.94
C VAL A 15 -41.27 30.49 -17.11
N TRP A 16 -40.97 30.00 -18.31
CA TRP A 16 -40.68 28.58 -18.54
C TRP A 16 -39.38 28.13 -17.89
N PHE A 17 -38.34 28.96 -17.97
CA PHE A 17 -37.05 28.69 -17.32
C PHE A 17 -37.18 28.72 -15.79
N ALA A 18 -37.92 29.70 -15.24
CA ALA A 18 -38.25 29.75 -13.83
C ALA A 18 -39.11 28.56 -13.40
N GLY A 19 -40.07 28.12 -14.24
CA GLY A 19 -40.90 26.95 -13.99
C GLY A 19 -40.10 25.64 -14.01
N MET A 20 -39.14 25.50 -14.93
CA MET A 20 -38.27 24.32 -15.01
C MET A 20 -37.19 24.32 -13.94
N ALA A 21 -36.66 25.48 -13.57
CA ALA A 21 -35.79 25.64 -12.41
C ALA A 21 -36.55 25.35 -11.11
N ALA A 22 -37.81 25.76 -11.00
CA ALA A 22 -38.68 25.41 -9.87
C ALA A 22 -39.02 23.92 -9.87
N LEU A 23 -39.26 23.29 -11.03
CA LEU A 23 -39.51 21.85 -11.13
C LEU A 23 -38.25 21.05 -10.78
N LEU A 24 -37.07 21.46 -11.26
CA LEU A 24 -35.80 20.86 -10.89
C LEU A 24 -35.49 21.11 -9.42
N ALA A 25 -35.76 22.30 -8.88
CA ALA A 25 -35.65 22.58 -7.45
C ALA A 25 -36.62 21.72 -6.65
N VAL A 26 -37.83 21.46 -7.14
CA VAL A 26 -38.81 20.55 -6.52
C VAL A 26 -38.38 19.09 -6.66
N ILE A 27 -37.79 18.67 -7.78
CA ILE A 27 -37.25 17.33 -7.94
C ILE A 27 -36.02 17.14 -7.06
N PHE A 28 -35.10 18.10 -7.02
CA PHE A 28 -33.96 18.11 -6.11
C PHE A 28 -34.40 18.21 -4.66
N TYR A 29 -35.45 18.96 -4.35
CA TYR A 29 -36.00 19.04 -3.01
C TYR A 29 -36.73 17.74 -2.64
N LEU A 30 -37.49 17.13 -3.55
CA LEU A 30 -38.17 15.85 -3.34
C LEU A 30 -37.19 14.70 -3.28
N SER A 31 -36.14 14.70 -4.10
CA SER A 31 -35.06 13.70 -4.02
C SER A 31 -34.18 13.95 -2.82
N ALA A 32 -33.87 15.20 -2.45
CA ALA A 32 -33.27 15.52 -1.17
C ALA A 32 -34.22 15.33 0.03
N TRP A 33 -35.52 15.13 -0.20
CA TRP A 33 -36.52 14.82 0.83
C TRP A 33 -36.72 13.30 0.96
N LEU A 34 -36.66 12.57 -0.15
CA LEU A 34 -36.63 11.10 -0.26
C LEU A 34 -35.28 10.53 0.17
N VAL A 35 -34.20 11.27 -0.05
CA VAL A 35 -32.81 10.99 0.34
C VAL A 35 -32.39 11.93 1.45
N ARG A 36 -33.32 12.69 2.06
CA ARG A 36 -33.01 13.40 3.29
C ARG A 36 -32.61 12.30 4.25
N PRO A 37 -31.38 12.28 4.77
CA PRO A 37 -31.21 11.63 6.04
C PRO A 37 -32.25 12.29 6.94
N ASP A 38 -32.97 11.52 7.75
CA ASP A 38 -33.66 12.09 8.90
C ASP A 38 -32.57 12.72 9.77
N LEU A 39 -32.11 13.92 9.39
CA LEU A 39 -31.28 14.77 10.20
C LEU A 39 -32.24 15.26 11.27
N PRO A 40 -32.11 14.75 12.50
CA PRO A 40 -33.01 15.14 13.55
C PRO A 40 -32.96 16.66 13.68
N GLU A 41 -34.08 17.38 13.51
CA GLU A 41 -34.18 18.82 13.84
C GLU A 41 -33.85 19.08 15.33
N PHE A 42 -33.84 18.01 16.10
CA PHE A 42 -33.42 17.92 17.48
C PHE A 42 -32.29 16.91 17.53
N ILE A 43 -31.03 17.32 17.75
CA ILE A 43 -30.00 16.36 18.20
C ILE A 43 -30.58 15.75 19.47
N PRO A 44 -31.05 14.49 19.44
CA PRO A 44 -31.62 13.87 20.63
C PRO A 44 -30.51 13.90 21.67
N GLU A 45 -30.85 14.16 22.94
CA GLU A 45 -29.89 13.87 24.00
C GLU A 45 -29.41 12.44 23.75
N PRO A 46 -28.09 12.24 23.59
CA PRO A 46 -27.57 10.96 23.18
C PRO A 46 -28.01 9.95 24.23
N ASP A 47 -28.62 8.85 23.77
CA ASP A 47 -29.16 7.80 24.64
C ASP A 47 -28.12 7.50 25.73
N PRO A 48 -28.42 7.73 27.02
CA PRO A 48 -27.45 7.54 28.09
C PRO A 48 -26.83 6.14 28.08
N ALA A 49 -27.56 5.12 27.61
CA ALA A 49 -27.03 3.77 27.45
C ALA A 49 -25.99 3.69 26.31
N ARG A 50 -26.23 4.35 25.17
CA ARG A 50 -25.27 4.46 24.07
C ARG A 50 -24.06 5.32 24.43
N VAL A 51 -24.24 6.38 25.20
CA VAL A 51 -23.13 7.19 25.75
C VAL A 51 -22.29 6.33 26.68
N ALA A 52 -22.90 5.65 27.64
CA ALA A 52 -22.19 4.75 28.56
C ALA A 52 -21.53 3.58 27.82
N GLU A 53 -22.14 3.04 26.75
CA GLU A 53 -21.50 2.05 25.89
C GLU A 53 -20.28 2.63 25.16
N ALA A 54 -20.40 3.81 24.55
CA ALA A 54 -19.30 4.48 23.89
C ALA A 54 -18.16 4.82 24.86
N GLU A 55 -18.48 5.26 26.08
CA GLU A 55 -17.51 5.51 27.16
C GLU A 55 -16.81 4.21 27.58
N ARG A 56 -17.55 3.10 27.74
CA ARG A 56 -16.94 1.79 28.02
C ARG A 56 -16.05 1.29 26.88
N LEU A 57 -16.47 1.47 25.62
CA LEU A 57 -15.67 1.08 24.46
C LEU A 57 -14.39 1.91 24.33
N ARG A 58 -14.39 3.14 24.85
CA ARG A 58 -13.22 4.03 24.91
C ARG A 58 -12.27 3.72 26.06
N ASP A 59 -12.64 2.87 27.02
CA ASP A 59 -11.77 2.49 28.13
C ASP A 59 -10.68 1.51 27.64
N VAL A 60 -9.53 2.08 27.24
CA VAL A 60 -8.40 1.34 26.66
C VAL A 60 -7.29 1.03 27.66
N ARG A 61 -7.58 1.06 28.96
CA ARG A 61 -6.56 0.84 30.01
C ARG A 61 -5.95 -0.56 29.92
N LEU A 62 -4.61 -0.62 29.99
CA LEU A 62 -3.86 -1.86 30.10
C LEU A 62 -3.97 -2.42 31.53
N ASN A 63 -4.16 -3.73 31.65
CA ASN A 63 -4.12 -4.49 32.88
C ASN A 63 -2.74 -5.12 33.08
N LEU A 64 -1.77 -4.28 33.45
CA LEU A 64 -0.37 -4.70 33.61
C LEU A 64 -0.13 -5.64 34.80
N ASP A 65 -1.03 -5.67 35.78
CA ASP A 65 -0.92 -6.55 36.96
C ASP A 65 -1.27 -8.01 36.63
N ASN A 66 -2.19 -8.23 35.69
CA ASN A 66 -2.59 -9.55 35.23
C ASN A 66 -2.97 -9.53 33.74
N PRO A 67 -1.98 -9.28 32.87
CA PRO A 67 -2.21 -9.17 31.44
C PRO A 67 -2.63 -10.54 30.87
N PRO A 68 -3.45 -10.56 29.79
CA PRO A 68 -3.83 -11.81 29.15
C PRO A 68 -2.60 -12.51 28.58
N VAL A 69 -2.28 -13.71 29.07
CA VAL A 69 -1.18 -14.54 28.59
C VAL A 69 -1.74 -15.66 27.73
N LEU A 70 -1.45 -15.63 26.43
CA LEU A 70 -2.00 -16.60 25.47
C LEU A 70 -1.18 -17.89 25.42
N ALA A 71 0.13 -17.82 25.59
CA ALA A 71 1.00 -19.00 25.60
C ALA A 71 0.98 -19.64 26.99
N LEU A 72 0.65 -20.92 27.09
CA LEU A 72 0.58 -21.63 28.35
C LEU A 72 1.82 -22.50 28.59
N ASP A 73 2.31 -22.46 29.83
CA ASP A 73 3.32 -23.39 30.30
C ASP A 73 2.72 -24.77 30.55
N VAL A 74 3.34 -25.79 29.96
CA VAL A 74 2.96 -27.20 30.12
C VAL A 74 4.21 -28.06 30.27
N ALA A 75 4.05 -29.25 30.84
CA ALA A 75 5.14 -30.22 30.97
C ALA A 75 5.39 -30.93 29.63
N TYR A 76 6.55 -30.68 29.02
CA TYR A 76 6.99 -31.34 27.79
C TYR A 76 7.91 -32.53 28.05
N PRO A 77 7.99 -33.53 27.13
CA PRO A 77 7.18 -33.69 25.92
C PRO A 77 5.76 -34.16 26.24
N LEU A 78 4.78 -33.74 25.42
CA LEU A 78 3.40 -34.17 25.57
C LEU A 78 3.23 -35.63 25.12
N THR A 79 2.43 -36.38 25.86
CA THR A 79 2.03 -37.77 25.60
C THR A 79 0.59 -37.82 25.10
N PRO A 80 0.14 -38.89 24.42
CA PRO A 80 -1.25 -39.02 23.97
C PRO A 80 -2.32 -38.92 25.08
N ALA A 81 -1.93 -39.06 26.35
CA ALA A 81 -2.83 -38.89 27.49
C ALA A 81 -3.07 -37.40 27.84
N ASP A 82 -2.17 -36.50 27.43
CA ASP A 82 -2.25 -35.08 27.74
C ASP A 82 -3.34 -34.39 26.90
N PRO A 83 -4.13 -33.47 27.48
CA PRO A 83 -5.17 -32.75 26.75
C PRO A 83 -4.64 -31.97 25.55
N ALA A 84 -3.48 -31.33 25.68
CA ALA A 84 -2.87 -30.52 24.62
C ALA A 84 -2.08 -31.35 23.58
N TYR A 85 -2.06 -32.69 23.68
CA TYR A 85 -1.36 -33.51 22.71
C TYR A 85 -1.95 -33.34 21.30
N PRO A 86 -1.14 -33.09 20.24
CA PRO A 86 -1.66 -32.79 18.92
C PRO A 86 -2.51 -33.95 18.37
N ARG A 87 -3.81 -33.72 18.25
CA ARG A 87 -4.80 -34.71 17.78
C ARG A 87 -5.92 -34.11 16.94
N GLY A 88 -6.25 -32.84 17.17
CA GLY A 88 -7.19 -32.10 16.36
C GLY A 88 -6.50 -31.43 15.18
N GLU A 89 -7.17 -31.39 14.04
CA GLU A 89 -6.70 -30.73 12.83
C GLU A 89 -7.90 -30.26 11.99
N SER A 90 -7.68 -29.25 11.15
CA SER A 90 -8.71 -28.76 10.21
C SER A 90 -9.26 -29.89 9.34
N PRO A 91 -10.57 -29.90 9.03
CA PRO A 91 -11.17 -30.89 8.14
C PRO A 91 -10.44 -31.05 6.79
N ILE A 92 -9.87 -29.96 6.27
CA ILE A 92 -9.08 -29.99 5.02
C ILE A 92 -7.81 -30.84 5.19
N LEU A 93 -7.10 -30.66 6.31
CA LEU A 93 -5.89 -31.40 6.63
C LEU A 93 -6.20 -32.87 6.89
N ARG A 94 -7.25 -33.16 7.65
CA ARG A 94 -7.72 -34.53 7.91
C ARG A 94 -7.96 -35.30 6.61
N GLY A 95 -8.68 -34.68 5.66
CA GLY A 95 -8.90 -35.30 4.36
C GLY A 95 -7.59 -35.57 3.59
N LEU A 96 -6.57 -34.73 3.73
CA LEU A 96 -5.25 -34.97 3.11
C LEU A 96 -4.45 -36.08 3.79
N VAL A 97 -4.61 -36.24 5.11
CA VAL A 97 -4.04 -37.36 5.87
C VAL A 97 -4.70 -38.68 5.46
N GLU A 98 -6.03 -38.70 5.37
CA GLU A 98 -6.80 -39.87 4.89
C GLU A 98 -6.43 -40.29 3.47
N GLU A 99 -6.06 -39.33 2.61
CA GLU A 99 -5.55 -39.57 1.26
C GLU A 99 -4.07 -39.99 1.21
N GLY A 100 -3.35 -40.00 2.35
CA GLY A 100 -1.92 -40.30 2.41
C GLY A 100 -1.03 -39.22 1.78
N ARG A 101 -1.55 -38.01 1.56
CA ARG A 101 -0.81 -36.86 1.01
C ARG A 101 -0.13 -36.03 2.08
N LEU A 102 -0.46 -36.26 3.35
CA LEU A 102 0.07 -35.53 4.49
C LEU A 102 0.26 -36.47 5.70
N PRO A 103 1.35 -36.34 6.49
CA PRO A 103 1.52 -37.12 7.72
C PRO A 103 0.46 -36.76 8.78
N PRO A 104 0.17 -37.65 9.74
CA PRO A 104 -0.76 -37.37 10.83
C PRO A 104 -0.30 -36.18 11.68
N VAL A 105 -1.24 -35.48 12.30
CA VAL A 105 -0.99 -34.20 13.00
C VAL A 105 0.13 -34.26 14.05
N HIS A 106 0.21 -35.33 14.85
CA HIS A 106 1.24 -35.49 15.87
C HIS A 106 2.67 -35.60 15.31
N GLU A 107 2.84 -36.12 14.09
CA GLU A 107 4.15 -36.16 13.42
C GLU A 107 4.53 -34.81 12.80
N ARG A 108 3.52 -34.01 12.40
CA ARG A 108 3.70 -32.70 11.79
C ARG A 108 4.05 -31.62 12.81
N VAL A 109 3.30 -31.61 13.92
CA VAL A 109 3.43 -30.61 14.99
C VAL A 109 4.61 -30.92 15.92
N GLY A 110 4.86 -32.21 16.16
CA GLY A 110 5.90 -32.67 17.06
C GLY A 110 5.45 -32.78 18.53
N PRO A 111 6.33 -33.29 19.41
CA PRO A 111 6.02 -33.59 20.80
C PRO A 111 6.04 -32.39 21.74
N GLU A 112 6.60 -31.24 21.32
CA GLU A 112 6.71 -30.03 22.15
C GLU A 112 6.01 -28.80 21.53
N PRO A 113 4.72 -28.89 21.13
CA PRO A 113 4.01 -27.78 20.50
C PRO A 113 3.91 -26.57 21.41
N LEU A 114 3.78 -25.37 20.85
CA LEU A 114 3.30 -24.23 21.63
C LEU A 114 1.82 -24.42 21.94
N VAL A 115 1.45 -24.40 23.22
CA VAL A 115 0.05 -24.48 23.66
C VAL A 115 -0.47 -23.07 23.85
N MET A 116 -1.54 -22.72 23.12
CA MET A 116 -2.16 -21.40 23.17
C MET A 116 -3.61 -21.45 23.69
N ALA A 117 -3.98 -20.50 24.53
CA ALA A 117 -5.35 -20.25 24.95
C ALA A 117 -5.90 -19.01 24.25
N GLY A 118 -6.96 -19.18 23.44
CA GLY A 118 -7.69 -18.05 22.89
C GLY A 118 -8.42 -17.27 23.99
N VAL A 119 -8.52 -15.94 23.84
CA VAL A 119 -9.13 -15.05 24.85
C VAL A 119 -10.62 -15.32 25.12
N GLU A 120 -11.33 -15.95 24.18
CA GLU A 120 -12.72 -16.38 24.29
C GLU A 120 -12.86 -17.92 24.33
N GLY A 121 -11.76 -18.67 24.27
CA GLY A 121 -11.73 -20.14 24.33
C GLY A 121 -11.37 -20.83 23.01
N ILE A 122 -11.88 -22.05 22.83
CA ILE A 122 -11.56 -22.94 21.71
C ILE A 122 -12.39 -22.58 20.48
N GLY A 123 -11.73 -22.55 19.32
CA GLY A 123 -12.30 -22.13 18.05
C GLY A 123 -12.76 -23.24 17.11
N ASN A 124 -13.52 -22.86 16.09
CA ASN A 124 -13.92 -23.72 14.98
C ASN A 124 -12.97 -23.55 13.78
N TYR A 125 -12.61 -24.66 13.13
CA TYR A 125 -11.80 -24.63 11.92
C TYR A 125 -12.55 -24.10 10.70
N GLY A 126 -11.84 -23.30 9.89
CA GLY A 126 -12.31 -22.89 8.57
C GLY A 126 -12.42 -21.38 8.39
N GLY A 127 -12.78 -20.98 7.18
CA GLY A 127 -13.02 -19.59 6.82
C GLY A 127 -11.79 -18.89 6.23
N SER A 128 -12.07 -17.77 5.58
CA SER A 128 -11.08 -16.90 4.95
C SER A 128 -11.07 -15.53 5.63
N TRP A 129 -9.94 -15.15 6.22
CA TRP A 129 -9.73 -13.82 6.79
C TRP A 129 -9.39 -12.84 5.66
N TYR A 130 -10.35 -11.96 5.33
CA TYR A 130 -10.17 -10.93 4.31
C TYR A 130 -9.58 -9.64 4.88
N ARG A 131 -8.52 -9.16 4.23
CA ARG A 131 -7.74 -7.96 4.59
C ARG A 131 -7.45 -7.13 3.35
N VAL A 132 -7.13 -5.87 3.58
CA VAL A 132 -6.81 -4.90 2.52
C VAL A 132 -5.48 -4.22 2.81
N ALA A 133 -4.63 -4.11 1.79
CA ALA A 133 -3.36 -3.40 1.78
C ALA A 133 -3.42 -2.19 0.84
N SER A 134 -2.53 -1.20 1.05
CA SER A 134 -2.45 -0.03 0.18
C SER A 134 -1.59 -0.25 -1.07
N SER A 135 -0.65 -1.19 -0.99
CA SER A 135 0.25 -1.59 -2.09
C SER A 135 0.68 -3.04 -1.92
N ILE A 136 1.41 -3.59 -2.89
CA ILE A 136 2.00 -4.92 -2.73
C ILE A 136 3.14 -4.93 -1.70
N GLY A 137 3.94 -3.86 -1.64
CA GLY A 137 4.93 -3.71 -0.57
C GLY A 137 4.29 -3.79 0.81
N ASP A 138 3.08 -3.23 0.95
CA ASP A 138 2.30 -3.30 2.17
C ASP A 138 1.74 -4.70 2.49
N VAL A 139 1.45 -5.54 1.49
CA VAL A 139 1.13 -6.97 1.72
C VAL A 139 2.31 -7.72 2.36
N GLY A 140 3.54 -7.24 2.15
CA GLY A 140 4.76 -7.76 2.77
C GLY A 140 4.73 -7.77 4.30
N VAL A 141 3.81 -7.05 4.96
CA VAL A 141 3.64 -7.10 6.43
C VAL A 141 3.34 -8.48 6.98
N ILE A 142 2.89 -9.42 6.15
CA ILE A 142 2.70 -10.81 6.53
C ILE A 142 3.97 -11.44 7.13
N SER A 143 5.16 -11.03 6.69
CA SER A 143 6.42 -11.63 7.16
C SER A 143 6.80 -11.27 8.59
N TRP A 144 6.20 -10.23 9.18
CA TRP A 144 6.56 -9.75 10.51
C TRP A 144 5.37 -9.43 11.44
N ARG A 145 4.19 -9.05 10.92
CA ARG A 145 2.96 -8.82 11.72
C ARG A 145 1.96 -9.98 11.72
N LEU A 146 2.13 -10.95 10.81
CA LEU A 146 1.28 -12.15 10.74
C LEU A 146 2.08 -13.46 10.72
N SER A 147 3.40 -13.39 10.90
CA SER A 147 4.27 -14.57 10.90
C SER A 147 4.38 -15.23 12.27
N ALA A 148 4.39 -14.43 13.34
CA ALA A 148 4.50 -14.85 14.73
C ALA A 148 5.64 -15.86 15.01
N ALA A 149 6.73 -15.80 14.23
CA ALA A 149 7.85 -16.73 14.28
C ALA A 149 9.10 -16.09 14.90
N THR A 150 9.05 -15.88 16.21
CA THR A 150 10.14 -15.34 17.05
C THR A 150 10.54 -16.34 18.14
N LEU A 151 11.73 -16.20 18.75
CA LEU A 151 12.14 -17.07 19.87
C LEU A 151 11.21 -16.91 21.06
N VAL A 152 10.95 -15.66 21.42
CA VAL A 152 10.05 -15.20 22.48
C VAL A 152 9.10 -14.18 21.90
N ARG A 153 7.99 -13.89 22.59
CA ARG A 153 6.93 -13.05 22.04
C ARG A 153 6.32 -12.14 23.09
N TRP A 154 5.92 -10.95 22.68
CA TRP A 154 5.12 -10.04 23.49
C TRP A 154 3.73 -10.59 23.77
N SER A 155 3.27 -10.50 25.03
CA SER A 155 1.86 -10.68 25.37
C SER A 155 0.98 -9.61 24.69
N PRO A 156 -0.33 -9.85 24.49
CA PRO A 156 -1.26 -8.88 23.91
C PRO A 156 -1.14 -7.47 24.49
N GLU A 157 -0.92 -7.32 25.80
CA GLU A 157 -0.80 -6.02 26.48
C GLU A 157 0.65 -5.58 26.75
N GLY A 158 1.64 -6.29 26.20
CA GLY A 158 3.04 -5.88 26.23
C GLY A 158 3.91 -6.58 27.27
N TYR A 159 3.40 -7.07 28.39
CA TYR A 159 4.16 -7.92 29.33
C TYR A 159 3.24 -9.02 29.89
N PRO A 160 3.77 -10.11 30.49
CA PRO A 160 5.17 -10.54 30.41
C PRO A 160 5.54 -10.95 28.96
N ILE A 161 6.84 -11.07 28.69
CA ILE A 161 7.31 -11.77 27.49
C ILE A 161 7.12 -13.26 27.69
N VAL A 162 6.60 -13.93 26.67
CA VAL A 162 6.21 -15.34 26.74
C VAL A 162 7.04 -16.22 25.81
N PRO A 163 7.22 -17.52 26.15
CA PRO A 163 7.84 -18.49 25.25
C PRO A 163 7.11 -18.57 23.90
N ASN A 164 7.88 -18.73 22.81
CA ASN A 164 7.34 -18.92 21.47
C ASN A 164 8.05 -20.09 20.77
N LEU A 165 8.97 -19.88 19.82
CA LEU A 165 9.77 -20.99 19.25
C LEU A 165 10.73 -21.61 20.26
N ALA A 166 11.25 -20.81 21.19
CA ALA A 166 11.90 -21.30 22.39
C ALA A 166 10.82 -21.67 23.42
N LYS A 167 10.96 -22.84 24.05
CA LYS A 167 10.06 -23.26 25.14
C LYS A 167 10.45 -22.65 26.49
N SER A 168 11.72 -22.30 26.65
CA SER A 168 12.28 -21.66 27.83
C SER A 168 13.61 -21.02 27.48
N TRP A 169 14.09 -20.16 28.37
CA TRP A 169 15.43 -19.58 28.30
C TRP A 169 16.00 -19.42 29.71
N ASP A 170 17.32 -19.43 29.79
CA ASP A 170 18.08 -19.16 31.01
C ASP A 170 18.97 -17.94 30.77
N VAL A 171 19.02 -17.04 31.75
CA VAL A 171 19.91 -15.87 31.78
C VAL A 171 20.83 -16.03 32.98
N ASN A 172 22.13 -15.82 32.81
CA ASN A 172 23.05 -15.83 33.94
C ASN A 172 22.93 -14.56 34.79
N ASP A 173 23.40 -14.61 36.04
CA ASP A 173 23.29 -13.48 36.99
C ASP A 173 23.93 -12.17 36.47
N ASP A 174 24.93 -12.28 35.59
CA ASP A 174 25.65 -11.14 35.01
C ASP A 174 25.00 -10.59 33.72
N TYR A 175 23.91 -11.19 33.22
CA TYR A 175 23.24 -10.82 31.96
C TYR A 175 24.16 -10.79 30.73
N THR A 176 25.15 -11.68 30.71
CA THR A 176 26.13 -11.84 29.61
C THR A 176 25.90 -13.11 28.80
N GLU A 177 25.18 -14.09 29.34
CA GLU A 177 24.87 -15.36 28.67
C GLU A 177 23.36 -15.61 28.67
N PHE A 178 22.82 -15.86 27.48
CA PHE A 178 21.41 -16.16 27.26
C PHE A 178 21.29 -17.49 26.51
N THR A 179 20.81 -18.52 27.20
CA THR A 179 20.64 -19.87 26.63
C THR A 179 19.17 -20.11 26.32
N PHE A 180 18.83 -20.36 25.06
CA PHE A 180 17.46 -20.66 24.63
C PHE A 180 17.30 -22.14 24.30
N HIS A 181 16.27 -22.75 24.86
CA HIS A 181 15.88 -24.13 24.59
C HIS A 181 14.76 -24.14 23.56
N LEU A 182 15.07 -24.61 22.36
CA LEU A 182 14.13 -24.73 21.25
C LEU A 182 13.16 -25.90 21.49
N ARG A 183 11.95 -25.76 20.97
CA ARG A 183 10.94 -26.83 20.95
C ARG A 183 11.37 -27.95 20.01
N ARG A 184 11.34 -29.19 20.49
CA ARG A 184 11.70 -30.37 19.70
C ARG A 184 10.59 -30.78 18.73
N GLY A 185 10.99 -31.12 17.50
CA GLY A 185 10.10 -31.67 16.49
C GLY A 185 9.35 -30.64 15.63
N ILE A 186 9.63 -29.34 15.82
CA ILE A 186 9.11 -28.29 14.93
C ILE A 186 9.62 -28.53 13.50
N ARG A 187 8.74 -28.28 12.52
CA ARG A 187 9.06 -28.42 11.11
C ARG A 187 8.78 -27.13 10.34
N TRP A 188 9.61 -26.86 9.34
CA TRP A 188 9.34 -25.90 8.29
C TRP A 188 8.08 -26.30 7.51
N SER A 189 7.46 -25.36 6.79
CA SER A 189 6.21 -25.62 6.04
C SER A 189 6.32 -26.70 4.96
N ASP A 190 7.52 -27.13 4.59
CA ASP A 190 7.80 -28.24 3.67
C ASP A 190 8.07 -29.59 4.38
N GLY A 191 8.05 -29.61 5.72
CA GLY A 191 8.22 -30.80 6.55
C GLY A 191 9.67 -31.02 7.04
N HIS A 192 10.64 -30.23 6.62
CA HIS A 192 12.01 -30.33 7.15
C HIS A 192 12.06 -29.95 8.62
N LEU A 193 12.86 -30.67 9.40
CA LEU A 193 13.02 -30.42 10.83
C LEU A 193 13.74 -29.09 11.05
N VAL A 194 13.26 -28.29 12.00
CA VAL A 194 13.91 -27.06 12.45
C VAL A 194 14.90 -27.40 13.56
N THR A 195 16.13 -26.91 13.46
CA THR A 195 17.16 -27.08 14.49
C THR A 195 17.91 -25.77 14.73
N ALA A 196 18.80 -25.78 15.72
CA ALA A 196 19.78 -24.72 15.96
C ALA A 196 20.63 -24.38 14.70
N ASP A 197 20.76 -25.30 13.74
CA ASP A 197 21.51 -25.06 12.50
C ASP A 197 20.85 -23.99 11.61
N ASP A 198 19.53 -23.82 11.68
CA ASP A 198 18.82 -22.77 10.94
C ASP A 198 19.13 -21.36 11.49
N ILE A 199 19.44 -21.24 12.79
CA ILE A 199 19.87 -20.00 13.43
C ILE A 199 21.37 -19.77 13.18
N LEU A 200 22.19 -20.81 13.27
CA LEU A 200 23.61 -20.72 12.92
C LEU A 200 23.79 -20.33 11.44
N PHE A 201 22.96 -20.86 10.54
CA PHE A 201 22.99 -20.47 9.14
C PHE A 201 22.75 -18.97 8.99
N TRP A 202 21.76 -18.41 9.68
CA TRP A 202 21.57 -16.96 9.71
C TRP A 202 22.83 -16.23 10.21
N TRP A 203 23.41 -16.65 11.32
CA TRP A 203 24.57 -15.98 11.89
C TRP A 203 25.82 -16.05 11.01
N GLU A 204 26.18 -17.25 10.56
CA GLU A 204 27.42 -17.48 9.79
C GLU A 204 27.29 -17.03 8.34
N LYS A 205 26.13 -17.25 7.71
CA LYS A 205 25.94 -17.10 6.26
C LYS A 205 25.20 -15.83 5.88
N GLU A 206 24.39 -15.24 6.77
CA GLU A 206 23.80 -13.93 6.52
C GLU A 206 24.60 -12.81 7.18
N VAL A 207 24.89 -12.94 8.47
CA VAL A 207 25.46 -11.84 9.23
C VAL A 207 26.96 -11.74 9.00
N GLN A 208 27.71 -12.79 9.31
CA GLN A 208 29.17 -12.78 9.22
C GLN A 208 29.68 -12.75 7.77
N HIS A 209 29.13 -13.59 6.90
CA HIS A 209 29.60 -13.68 5.51
C HIS A 209 29.39 -12.38 4.72
N PHE A 210 28.24 -11.72 4.88
CA PHE A 210 27.95 -10.46 4.19
C PHE A 210 28.40 -9.21 4.96
N ASP A 211 29.13 -9.38 6.08
CA ASP A 211 29.54 -8.30 7.00
C ASP A 211 28.38 -7.37 7.37
N GLN A 212 27.19 -7.94 7.60
CA GLN A 212 26.01 -7.16 7.94
C GLN A 212 26.14 -6.65 9.38
N PHE A 213 26.06 -5.33 9.56
CA PHE A 213 26.05 -4.76 10.90
C PHE A 213 24.70 -4.98 11.57
N VAL A 214 24.65 -5.88 12.55
CA VAL A 214 23.44 -6.21 13.31
C VAL A 214 23.53 -5.56 14.69
N HIS A 215 23.03 -4.32 14.81
CA HIS A 215 23.14 -3.52 16.05
C HIS A 215 22.66 -4.24 17.31
N TRP A 216 21.62 -5.08 17.21
CA TRP A 216 21.12 -5.82 18.38
C TRP A 216 22.01 -6.99 18.82
N MET A 217 23.02 -7.37 18.02
CA MET A 217 24.06 -8.34 18.35
C MET A 217 25.33 -7.70 18.91
N THR A 218 25.34 -6.39 19.13
CA THR A 218 26.46 -5.68 19.76
C THR A 218 26.02 -5.07 21.09
N VAL A 219 26.96 -4.97 22.02
CA VAL A 219 26.81 -4.26 23.29
C VAL A 219 28.10 -3.49 23.56
N ARG A 220 28.00 -2.20 23.87
CA ARG A 220 29.17 -1.32 24.03
C ARG A 220 30.16 -1.35 22.86
N GLY A 221 29.64 -1.52 21.64
CA GLY A 221 30.43 -1.57 20.41
C GLY A 221 31.15 -2.90 20.16
N GLU A 222 31.06 -3.86 21.07
CA GLU A 222 31.66 -5.18 20.93
C GLU A 222 30.61 -6.20 20.51
N TRP A 223 31.01 -7.14 19.66
CA TRP A 223 30.14 -8.18 19.14
C TRP A 223 29.87 -9.26 20.18
N GLY A 224 28.60 -9.64 20.30
CA GLY A 224 28.23 -10.92 20.89
C GLY A 224 28.57 -12.08 19.96
N THR A 225 28.62 -13.28 20.54
CA THR A 225 28.78 -14.54 19.81
C THR A 225 27.52 -15.38 19.92
N LEU A 226 27.34 -16.25 18.92
CA LEU A 226 26.30 -17.25 18.89
C LEU A 226 26.95 -18.63 18.81
N GLU A 227 26.55 -19.54 19.71
CA GLU A 227 26.97 -20.94 19.67
C GLU A 227 25.78 -21.91 19.69
N LYS A 228 25.94 -23.01 18.97
CA LYS A 228 25.07 -24.18 19.08
C LYS A 228 25.61 -25.09 20.18
N VAL A 229 24.84 -25.22 21.26
CA VAL A 229 25.14 -26.17 22.35
C VAL A 229 24.75 -27.58 21.94
N ASP A 230 23.55 -27.72 21.35
CA ASP A 230 23.05 -28.94 20.70
C ASP A 230 21.98 -28.59 19.64
N ASP A 231 21.38 -29.59 18.98
CA ASP A 231 20.39 -29.40 17.91
C ASP A 231 19.16 -28.54 18.31
N PHE A 232 18.88 -28.40 19.60
CA PHE A 232 17.72 -27.66 20.11
C PHE A 232 18.11 -26.65 21.19
N THR A 233 19.39 -26.28 21.28
CA THR A 233 19.87 -25.34 22.30
C THR A 233 20.86 -24.38 21.66
N ILE A 234 20.53 -23.09 21.68
CA ILE A 234 21.39 -22.01 21.19
C ILE A 234 21.77 -21.09 22.35
N ARG A 235 23.00 -20.59 22.36
CA ARG A 235 23.46 -19.63 23.37
C ARG A 235 24.02 -18.39 22.72
N PHE A 236 23.57 -17.25 23.22
CA PHE A 236 24.13 -15.94 22.93
C PHE A 236 25.04 -15.53 24.09
N THR A 237 26.26 -15.11 23.78
CA THR A 237 27.22 -14.63 24.76
C THR A 237 27.67 -13.22 24.39
N PHE A 238 27.65 -12.31 25.36
CA PHE A 238 28.03 -10.92 25.18
C PHE A 238 29.22 -10.56 26.08
N PRO A 239 30.14 -9.69 25.62
CA PRO A 239 31.28 -9.24 26.44
C PRO A 239 30.89 -8.38 27.65
N HIS A 240 29.71 -7.75 27.60
CA HIS A 240 29.17 -6.88 28.65
C HIS A 240 27.71 -7.26 28.95
N PRO A 241 27.19 -6.93 30.14
CA PRO A 241 25.78 -7.14 30.48
C PRO A 241 24.84 -6.51 29.46
N TYR A 242 23.77 -7.21 29.09
CA TYR A 242 22.79 -6.75 28.10
C TYR A 242 21.35 -6.92 28.62
N GLY A 243 20.91 -6.00 29.46
CA GLY A 243 19.66 -6.13 30.22
C GLY A 243 18.37 -6.19 29.40
N ILE A 244 18.34 -5.65 28.17
CA ILE A 244 17.13 -5.60 27.33
C ILE A 244 17.08 -6.65 26.21
N PHE A 245 17.96 -7.65 26.26
CA PHE A 245 18.14 -8.57 25.13
C PHE A 245 16.87 -9.39 24.83
N ILE A 246 16.11 -9.79 25.86
CA ILE A 246 14.87 -10.57 25.72
C ILE A 246 13.77 -9.74 25.05
N GLU A 247 13.59 -8.50 25.46
CA GLU A 247 12.65 -7.53 24.87
C GLU A 247 12.98 -7.25 23.40
N ARG A 248 14.29 -7.16 23.10
CA ARG A 248 14.79 -7.00 21.73
C ARG A 248 14.42 -8.23 20.90
N LEU A 249 14.66 -9.45 21.42
CA LEU A 249 14.32 -10.71 20.75
C LEU A 249 12.81 -10.90 20.50
N ALA A 250 11.94 -10.37 21.38
CA ALA A 250 10.49 -10.40 21.19
C ALA A 250 10.01 -9.55 20.00
N THR A 251 10.86 -8.63 19.54
CA THR A 251 10.56 -7.65 18.51
C THR A 251 11.16 -8.00 17.16
N ILE A 252 12.38 -8.56 17.14
CA ILE A 252 13.07 -8.91 15.89
C ILE A 252 12.40 -10.07 15.14
N HIS A 253 12.64 -10.14 13.84
CA HIS A 253 12.17 -11.20 12.96
C HIS A 253 13.29 -11.60 11.99
N GLY A 254 13.16 -12.77 11.36
CA GLY A 254 14.12 -13.24 10.36
C GLY A 254 15.34 -13.99 10.91
N LEU A 255 15.34 -14.32 12.21
CA LEU A 255 16.40 -15.11 12.85
C LEU A 255 16.47 -16.56 12.32
N PHE A 256 15.31 -17.18 12.07
CA PHE A 256 15.24 -18.52 11.51
C PHE A 256 15.27 -18.45 9.98
N MET A 257 16.27 -19.09 9.38
CA MET A 257 16.40 -19.22 7.92
C MET A 257 16.50 -20.70 7.53
N PRO A 258 15.71 -21.18 6.55
CA PRO A 258 15.68 -22.60 6.18
C PRO A 258 16.98 -22.98 5.47
N ALA A 259 17.97 -23.43 6.22
CA ALA A 259 19.32 -23.70 5.72
C ALA A 259 19.29 -24.74 4.59
N HIS A 260 18.45 -25.77 4.73
CA HIS A 260 18.26 -26.84 3.74
C HIS A 260 17.76 -26.32 2.39
N TYR A 261 17.05 -25.19 2.36
CA TYR A 261 16.53 -24.58 1.14
C TYR A 261 17.47 -23.50 0.61
N LEU A 262 17.93 -22.59 1.45
CA LEU A 262 18.69 -21.40 1.03
C LEU A 262 20.14 -21.71 0.68
N LEU A 263 20.77 -22.69 1.33
CA LEU A 263 22.20 -22.99 1.14
C LEU A 263 22.55 -23.28 -0.32
N GLN A 264 21.68 -24.00 -1.06
CA GLN A 264 21.91 -24.33 -2.48
C GLN A 264 21.96 -23.11 -3.39
N TYR A 265 21.41 -21.97 -2.96
CA TYR A 265 21.38 -20.71 -3.70
C TYR A 265 22.34 -19.66 -3.13
N HIS A 266 23.08 -19.99 -2.07
CA HIS A 266 24.02 -19.07 -1.46
C HIS A 266 25.15 -18.72 -2.44
N PRO A 267 25.54 -17.43 -2.60
CA PRO A 267 26.53 -17.00 -3.59
C PRO A 267 27.87 -17.75 -3.54
N GLU A 268 28.41 -17.96 -2.33
CA GLU A 268 29.68 -18.69 -2.13
C GLU A 268 29.50 -20.21 -2.04
N TYR A 269 28.58 -20.69 -1.20
CA TYR A 269 28.48 -22.11 -0.82
C TYR A 269 27.47 -22.93 -1.65
N GLY A 270 26.65 -22.28 -2.47
CA GLY A 270 25.59 -22.94 -3.23
C GLY A 270 26.03 -23.61 -4.53
N ASP A 271 25.07 -24.24 -5.21
CA ASP A 271 25.28 -24.85 -6.53
C ASP A 271 25.37 -23.77 -7.61
N GLN A 272 26.59 -23.52 -8.07
CA GLN A 272 26.90 -22.50 -9.06
C GLN A 272 26.24 -22.74 -10.43
N GLU A 273 25.89 -23.98 -10.79
CA GLU A 273 25.14 -24.25 -12.01
C GLU A 273 23.65 -23.91 -11.81
N LEU A 274 23.07 -24.30 -10.68
CA LEU A 274 21.69 -23.94 -10.32
C LEU A 274 21.51 -22.42 -10.25
N ILE A 275 22.45 -21.72 -9.61
CA ILE A 275 22.45 -20.25 -9.52
C ILE A 275 22.51 -19.65 -10.92
N ARG A 276 23.45 -20.06 -11.77
CA ARG A 276 23.57 -19.53 -13.15
C ARG A 276 22.32 -19.80 -14.00
N ARG A 277 21.68 -20.96 -13.85
CA ARG A 277 20.40 -21.26 -14.52
C ARG A 277 19.29 -20.35 -14.01
N THR A 278 19.21 -20.14 -12.71
CA THR A 278 18.22 -19.26 -12.07
C THR A 278 18.42 -17.81 -12.49
N MET A 279 19.67 -17.32 -12.52
CA MET A 279 20.03 -16.00 -13.03
C MET A 279 19.54 -15.80 -14.46
N ARG A 280 19.78 -16.78 -15.35
CA ARG A 280 19.32 -16.71 -16.74
C ARG A 280 17.79 -16.76 -16.86
N ALA A 281 17.14 -17.65 -16.12
CA ALA A 281 15.69 -17.80 -16.16
C ALA A 281 14.95 -16.55 -15.64
N GLN A 282 15.50 -15.91 -14.61
CA GLN A 282 14.93 -14.73 -13.99
C GLN A 282 15.59 -13.42 -14.44
N ASN A 283 16.52 -13.43 -15.40
CA ASN A 283 17.26 -12.26 -15.85
C ASN A 283 17.80 -11.40 -14.69
N LEU A 284 18.58 -12.01 -13.80
CA LEU A 284 19.19 -11.38 -12.62
C LEU A 284 20.70 -11.15 -12.85
N ALA A 285 21.21 -10.03 -12.34
CA ALA A 285 22.57 -9.56 -12.58
C ALA A 285 23.65 -10.39 -11.85
N SER A 286 23.37 -10.85 -10.62
CA SER A 286 24.37 -11.52 -9.79
C SER A 286 23.82 -12.76 -9.04
N PRO A 287 24.71 -13.64 -8.53
CA PRO A 287 24.34 -14.66 -7.55
C PRO A 287 23.65 -14.11 -6.30
N LEU A 288 24.07 -12.94 -5.81
CA LEU A 288 23.45 -12.29 -4.65
C LEU A 288 22.02 -11.84 -4.95
N ALA A 289 21.76 -11.36 -6.16
CA ALA A 289 20.42 -11.01 -6.61
C ALA A 289 19.50 -12.24 -6.65
N VAL A 290 19.99 -13.42 -7.09
CA VAL A 290 19.23 -14.68 -6.98
C VAL A 290 18.91 -14.99 -5.54
N TYR A 291 19.92 -14.93 -4.68
CA TYR A 291 19.78 -15.26 -3.28
C TYR A 291 18.73 -14.38 -2.58
N ASN A 292 18.83 -13.07 -2.76
CA ASN A 292 17.86 -12.10 -2.22
C ASN A 292 16.46 -12.29 -2.81
N ARG A 293 16.34 -12.60 -4.11
CA ARG A 293 15.06 -12.86 -4.77
C ARG A 293 14.36 -14.08 -4.17
N LEU A 294 15.11 -15.14 -3.88
CA LEU A 294 14.57 -16.37 -3.31
C LEU A 294 14.13 -16.22 -1.85
N LYS A 295 14.79 -15.35 -1.07
CA LYS A 295 14.36 -14.97 0.29
C LYS A 295 13.02 -14.21 0.33
N GLY A 296 12.61 -13.62 -0.80
CA GLY A 296 11.44 -12.75 -0.90
C GLY A 296 10.12 -13.33 -0.39
N ASN A 297 9.28 -12.47 0.20
CA ASN A 297 8.00 -12.84 0.84
C ASN A 297 7.00 -13.52 -0.10
N PHE A 298 7.11 -13.28 -1.41
CA PHE A 298 6.23 -13.82 -2.44
C PHE A 298 6.87 -14.99 -3.23
N ASN A 299 7.92 -15.62 -2.71
CA ASN A 299 8.45 -16.86 -3.25
C ASN A 299 7.62 -18.06 -2.71
N PRO A 300 6.82 -18.75 -3.55
CA PRO A 300 5.98 -19.88 -3.09
C PRO A 300 6.76 -21.11 -2.61
N GLU A 301 8.02 -21.22 -3.02
CA GLU A 301 8.90 -22.36 -2.72
C GLU A 301 9.64 -22.17 -1.40
N HIS A 302 9.78 -20.94 -0.91
CA HIS A 302 10.50 -20.65 0.32
C HIS A 302 9.78 -21.26 1.53
N PRO A 303 10.39 -22.20 2.28
CA PRO A 303 9.79 -22.76 3.49
C PRO A 303 9.63 -21.69 4.58
N ARG A 304 8.52 -21.70 5.31
CA ARG A 304 8.23 -20.71 6.37
C ARG A 304 7.75 -21.40 7.65
N LEU A 305 7.97 -20.73 8.79
CA LEU A 305 7.41 -21.12 10.10
C LEU A 305 6.09 -20.42 10.40
N TRP A 306 5.55 -19.67 9.45
CA TRP A 306 4.39 -18.80 9.63
C TRP A 306 3.08 -19.63 9.71
N PRO A 307 2.03 -19.12 10.39
CA PRO A 307 0.72 -19.79 10.45
C PRO A 307 0.04 -19.89 9.08
N TRP A 308 0.28 -18.92 8.18
CA TRP A 308 -0.15 -18.97 6.78
C TRP A 308 1.02 -18.75 5.83
N VAL A 309 1.02 -19.47 4.72
CA VAL A 309 2.11 -19.51 3.73
C VAL A 309 1.61 -19.20 2.33
N TYR A 310 2.47 -18.49 1.57
CA TYR A 310 2.23 -18.26 0.16
C TYR A 310 2.66 -19.50 -0.62
N ARG A 311 1.73 -20.16 -1.32
CA ARG A 311 2.00 -21.41 -2.05
C ARG A 311 1.60 -21.36 -3.52
N THR A 312 0.85 -20.35 -3.92
CA THR A 312 0.41 -20.18 -5.30
C THR A 312 0.85 -18.81 -5.79
N HIS A 313 1.80 -18.78 -6.73
CA HIS A 313 2.18 -17.53 -7.37
C HIS A 313 0.99 -16.91 -8.10
N GLN A 314 0.70 -15.66 -7.78
CA GLN A 314 -0.31 -14.81 -8.39
C GLN A 314 0.34 -13.49 -8.79
N GLY A 315 0.22 -13.13 -10.07
CA GLY A 315 0.72 -11.84 -10.56
C GLY A 315 -0.09 -10.65 -10.03
N ASN A 316 -1.35 -10.90 -9.65
CA ASN A 316 -2.35 -9.89 -9.33
C ASN A 316 -3.08 -10.22 -8.02
N PRO A 317 -3.45 -9.20 -7.22
CA PRO A 317 -4.27 -9.37 -6.03
C PRO A 317 -5.67 -9.90 -6.37
N PRO A 318 -6.39 -10.47 -5.39
CA PRO A 318 -5.96 -10.62 -3.99
C PRO A 318 -4.91 -11.72 -3.81
N TYR A 319 -3.91 -11.45 -2.97
CA TYR A 319 -2.85 -12.40 -2.62
C TYR A 319 -3.36 -13.38 -1.57
N SER A 320 -3.26 -14.68 -1.87
CA SER A 320 -3.78 -15.75 -1.02
C SER A 320 -2.67 -16.48 -0.24
N PHE A 321 -2.80 -16.49 1.08
CA PHE A 321 -1.95 -17.25 2.00
C PHE A 321 -2.79 -18.33 2.67
N VAL A 322 -2.38 -19.59 2.56
CA VAL A 322 -3.11 -20.75 3.09
C VAL A 322 -2.45 -21.26 4.36
N ARG A 323 -3.21 -21.90 5.25
CA ARG A 323 -2.67 -22.43 6.51
C ARG A 323 -1.42 -23.28 6.26
N ASN A 324 -0.46 -23.17 7.16
CA ASN A 324 0.72 -24.01 7.14
C ASN A 324 0.38 -25.38 7.74
N PRO A 325 0.46 -26.48 6.96
CA PRO A 325 0.20 -27.82 7.50
C PRO A 325 1.25 -28.23 8.55
N TYR A 326 2.42 -27.61 8.62
CA TYR A 326 3.41 -27.93 9.66
C TYR A 326 3.47 -26.88 10.76
N TYR A 327 2.42 -26.06 10.90
CA TYR A 327 2.38 -25.10 12.00
C TYR A 327 2.39 -25.82 13.35
N TRP A 328 3.22 -25.30 14.25
CA TRP A 328 3.76 -26.00 15.42
C TRP A 328 3.05 -25.65 16.73
N ALA A 329 1.97 -24.85 16.65
CA ALA A 329 1.14 -24.50 17.80
C ALA A 329 -0.17 -25.29 17.82
N VAL A 330 -0.67 -25.54 19.02
CA VAL A 330 -1.97 -26.18 19.30
C VAL A 330 -2.75 -25.34 20.32
N ASP A 331 -4.06 -25.54 20.38
CA ASP A 331 -4.86 -25.04 21.49
C ASP A 331 -4.77 -25.95 22.74
N THR A 332 -5.51 -25.60 23.78
CA THR A 332 -5.57 -26.34 25.05
C THR A 332 -6.17 -27.76 24.95
N GLU A 333 -6.80 -28.12 23.82
CA GLU A 333 -7.37 -29.44 23.55
C GLU A 333 -6.59 -30.24 22.49
N GLY A 334 -5.45 -29.72 22.05
CA GLY A 334 -4.57 -30.36 21.09
C GLY A 334 -5.03 -30.19 19.64
N ASN A 335 -5.87 -29.19 19.35
CA ASN A 335 -6.24 -28.81 17.99
C ASN A 335 -5.11 -27.96 17.38
N GLN A 336 -4.51 -28.43 16.28
CA GLN A 336 -3.46 -27.71 15.56
C GLN A 336 -3.95 -26.36 15.02
N LEU A 337 -3.26 -25.29 15.38
CA LEU A 337 -3.53 -23.92 14.91
C LEU A 337 -2.90 -23.67 13.52
N PRO A 338 -3.28 -22.60 12.80
CA PRO A 338 -4.37 -21.65 13.10
C PRO A 338 -5.77 -22.24 12.88
N TYR A 339 -6.84 -21.66 13.45
CA TYR A 339 -8.20 -22.13 13.09
C TYR A 339 -8.62 -21.70 11.68
N VAL A 340 -8.31 -20.47 11.30
CA VAL A 340 -8.58 -19.91 9.96
C VAL A 340 -7.73 -20.60 8.89
N ASP A 341 -8.36 -21.04 7.79
CA ASP A 341 -7.69 -21.80 6.73
C ASP A 341 -6.93 -20.92 5.73
N ARG A 342 -7.36 -19.67 5.54
CA ARG A 342 -6.79 -18.75 4.53
C ARG A 342 -6.82 -17.29 4.97
N VAL A 343 -5.78 -16.54 4.63
CA VAL A 343 -5.72 -15.06 4.71
C VAL A 343 -5.63 -14.50 3.29
N LEU A 344 -6.49 -13.54 2.97
CA LEU A 344 -6.52 -12.85 1.67
C LEU A 344 -6.13 -11.39 1.85
N PHE A 345 -5.24 -10.91 0.97
CA PHE A 345 -4.90 -9.49 0.88
C PHE A 345 -5.32 -8.93 -0.47
N ASP A 346 -6.35 -8.11 -0.49
CA ASP A 346 -6.64 -7.25 -1.63
C ASP A 346 -5.85 -5.94 -1.57
N ILE A 347 -5.70 -5.26 -2.70
CA ILE A 347 -5.02 -3.95 -2.76
C ILE A 347 -6.03 -2.87 -3.14
N LYS A 348 -6.22 -1.90 -2.26
CA LYS A 348 -7.08 -0.72 -2.49
C LYS A 348 -6.31 0.56 -2.17
N ALA A 349 -6.74 1.69 -2.75
CA ALA A 349 -6.18 2.99 -2.42
C ALA A 349 -6.41 3.30 -0.92
N GLU A 350 -5.45 3.98 -0.28
CA GLU A 350 -5.48 4.21 1.18
C GLU A 350 -6.77 4.90 1.65
N SER A 351 -7.23 5.92 0.93
CA SER A 351 -8.49 6.64 1.21
C SER A 351 -9.76 5.80 1.08
N MET A 352 -9.68 4.62 0.48
CA MET A 352 -10.81 3.68 0.33
C MET A 352 -10.84 2.60 1.42
N ILE A 353 -9.78 2.47 2.23
CA ILE A 353 -9.69 1.39 3.23
C ILE A 353 -10.73 1.62 4.34
N GLY A 354 -10.86 2.84 4.86
CA GLY A 354 -11.89 3.19 5.85
C GLY A 354 -13.31 2.93 5.35
N ILE A 355 -13.60 3.26 4.08
CA ILE A 355 -14.90 2.97 3.44
C ILE A 355 -15.14 1.47 3.28
N THR A 356 -14.10 0.71 2.89
CA THR A 356 -14.18 -0.75 2.73
C THR A 356 -14.39 -1.45 4.07
N ALA A 357 -13.76 -0.95 5.13
CA ALA A 357 -14.02 -1.42 6.47
C ALA A 357 -15.45 -1.08 6.90
N ALA A 358 -15.91 0.13 6.59
CA ALA A 358 -17.25 0.59 6.90
C ALA A 358 -18.36 -0.20 6.20
N SER A 359 -18.10 -0.75 5.00
CA SER A 359 -19.03 -1.62 4.27
C SER A 359 -19.09 -3.06 4.78
N GLY A 360 -18.26 -3.42 5.77
CA GLY A 360 -18.23 -4.77 6.35
C GLY A 360 -17.49 -5.81 5.49
N GLU A 361 -16.71 -5.38 4.49
CA GLU A 361 -15.92 -6.29 3.65
C GLU A 361 -14.70 -6.85 4.39
N ILE A 362 -14.17 -6.13 5.37
CA ILE A 362 -12.99 -6.53 6.14
C ILE A 362 -13.39 -7.43 7.30
N THR A 363 -12.75 -8.60 7.42
CA THR A 363 -13.00 -9.52 8.54
C THR A 363 -12.39 -8.99 9.84
N MET A 364 -11.09 -8.68 9.84
CA MET A 364 -10.41 -8.08 10.99
C MET A 364 -9.22 -7.26 10.52
N GLN A 365 -9.16 -5.98 10.86
CA GLN A 365 -8.02 -5.14 10.53
C GLN A 365 -7.94 -3.91 11.43
N LEU A 366 -6.71 -3.51 11.72
CA LEU A 366 -6.36 -2.23 12.34
C LEU A 366 -5.52 -1.34 11.41
N ARG A 367 -4.73 -1.96 10.54
CA ARG A 367 -3.77 -1.27 9.67
C ARG A 367 -4.51 -0.41 8.64
N HIS A 368 -4.07 0.84 8.51
CA HIS A 368 -4.67 1.89 7.66
C HIS A 368 -6.08 2.35 8.07
N LEU A 369 -6.57 1.95 9.25
CA LEU A 369 -7.76 2.55 9.85
C LEU A 369 -7.32 3.71 10.74
N ARG A 370 -7.71 4.92 10.33
CA ARG A 370 -7.35 6.15 11.03
C ARG A 370 -8.49 6.56 11.95
N TYR A 371 -8.18 7.41 12.94
CA TYR A 371 -9.22 7.88 13.85
C TYR A 371 -10.26 8.75 13.14
N GLU A 372 -9.91 9.38 12.00
CA GLU A 372 -10.87 10.07 11.13
C GLU A 372 -12.01 9.17 10.64
N ASP A 373 -11.76 7.86 10.48
CA ASP A 373 -12.77 6.88 10.06
C ASP A 373 -13.76 6.52 11.18
N HIS A 374 -13.48 6.91 12.44
CA HIS A 374 -14.23 6.46 13.61
C HIS A 374 -15.73 6.71 13.49
N THR A 375 -16.14 7.93 13.12
CA THR A 375 -17.57 8.28 13.02
C THR A 375 -18.27 7.45 11.95
N LEU A 376 -17.64 7.28 10.79
CA LEU A 376 -18.16 6.45 9.69
C LEU A 376 -18.29 4.99 10.13
N LEU A 377 -17.26 4.44 10.77
CA LEU A 377 -17.26 3.06 11.24
C LEU A 377 -18.33 2.83 12.31
N MET A 378 -18.42 3.72 13.31
CA MET A 378 -19.41 3.59 14.38
C MET A 378 -20.84 3.72 13.87
N ASP A 379 -21.10 4.56 12.87
CA ASP A 379 -22.40 4.73 12.23
C ASP A 379 -22.82 3.50 11.40
N GLN A 380 -21.86 2.86 10.73
CA GLN A 380 -22.15 1.74 9.82
C GLN A 380 -22.07 0.34 10.47
N ARG A 381 -21.50 0.22 11.69
CA ARG A 381 -21.21 -1.08 12.36
C ARG A 381 -22.43 -1.99 12.52
N GLU A 382 -23.58 -1.43 12.91
CA GLU A 382 -24.80 -2.22 13.14
C GLU A 382 -25.38 -2.74 11.81
N ARG A 383 -25.39 -1.88 10.79
CA ARG A 383 -25.91 -2.21 9.45
C ARG A 383 -25.06 -3.28 8.76
N ASN A 384 -23.75 -3.16 8.86
CA ASN A 384 -22.79 -4.01 8.13
C ASN A 384 -22.17 -5.10 9.02
N ASN A 385 -22.76 -5.35 10.19
CA ASN A 385 -22.49 -6.51 11.05
C ASN A 385 -21.02 -6.66 11.49
N TYR A 386 -20.43 -5.60 12.03
CA TYR A 386 -19.11 -5.63 12.66
C TYR A 386 -19.07 -4.83 13.96
N GLN A 387 -17.95 -4.90 14.67
CA GLN A 387 -17.62 -4.10 15.84
C GLN A 387 -16.35 -3.30 15.60
N VAL A 388 -16.23 -2.18 16.28
CA VAL A 388 -15.03 -1.36 16.32
C VAL A 388 -14.47 -1.49 17.73
N TYR A 389 -13.28 -2.08 17.86
CA TYR A 389 -12.53 -2.10 19.12
C TYR A 389 -11.56 -0.92 19.12
N HIS A 390 -11.26 -0.46 20.32
CA HIS A 390 -10.28 0.59 20.58
C HIS A 390 -9.11 -0.05 21.31
N TRP A 391 -8.00 -0.26 20.61
CA TRP A 391 -6.78 -0.81 21.21
C TRP A 391 -5.87 0.32 21.70
N PHE A 392 -5.04 0.02 22.70
CA PHE A 392 -4.16 1.00 23.30
C PHE A 392 -2.99 1.31 22.37
N GLN A 393 -2.80 2.59 22.04
CA GLN A 393 -1.76 3.03 21.11
C GLN A 393 -0.39 3.15 21.81
N GLY A 394 0.54 2.25 21.46
CA GLY A 394 1.93 2.31 21.93
C GLY A 394 2.76 3.41 21.24
N THR A 395 2.34 3.87 20.07
CA THR A 395 2.81 5.12 19.43
C THR A 395 2.28 6.31 20.21
N ARG A 396 3.14 7.17 20.76
CA ARG A 396 2.73 8.20 21.73
C ARG A 396 2.45 9.57 21.12
N SER A 397 2.63 9.70 19.82
CA SER A 397 2.09 10.80 19.04
C SER A 397 1.84 10.37 17.61
N VAL A 398 0.66 10.68 17.08
CA VAL A 398 0.35 10.48 15.66
C VAL A 398 0.88 11.61 14.78
N TYR A 399 1.29 12.73 15.40
CA TYR A 399 1.66 13.93 14.67
C TYR A 399 2.71 14.76 15.42
N THR A 400 3.94 14.74 14.90
CA THR A 400 5.10 15.42 15.46
C THR A 400 5.90 16.13 14.38
N LEU A 401 6.32 17.37 14.67
CA LEU A 401 7.30 18.10 13.88
C LEU A 401 8.71 17.88 14.43
N PHE A 402 9.63 17.53 13.54
CA PHE A 402 11.03 17.29 13.84
C PHE A 402 11.90 18.37 13.17
N PRO A 403 12.45 19.34 13.94
CA PRO A 403 13.46 20.28 13.44
C PRO A 403 14.77 19.56 13.13
N ASN A 404 15.34 19.81 11.95
CA ASN A 404 16.61 19.20 11.55
C ASN A 404 17.83 19.91 12.15
N LEU A 405 18.38 19.36 13.24
CA LEU A 405 19.58 19.85 13.89
C LEU A 405 20.84 19.64 13.03
N ASN A 406 20.83 18.63 12.18
CA ASN A 406 21.92 18.33 11.26
C ASN A 406 21.73 19.00 9.88
N ARG A 407 20.89 20.02 9.77
CA ARG A 407 20.60 20.70 8.51
C ARG A 407 21.88 21.08 7.77
N TRP A 408 22.00 20.65 6.53
CA TRP A 408 23.16 20.95 5.70
C TRP A 408 23.26 22.47 5.42
N ILE A 409 24.47 23.00 5.61
CA ILE A 409 24.82 24.38 5.30
C ILE A 409 25.35 24.40 3.86
N ASP A 410 24.57 24.97 2.95
CA ASP A 410 24.93 25.10 1.54
C ASP A 410 25.68 26.43 1.32
N PRO A 411 26.97 26.40 0.91
CA PRO A 411 27.73 27.61 0.62
C PRO A 411 27.12 28.50 -0.47
N GLY A 412 26.29 27.93 -1.36
CA GLY A 412 25.56 28.65 -2.40
C GLY A 412 24.28 29.34 -1.91
N GLN A 413 23.81 29.03 -0.70
CA GLN A 413 22.58 29.57 -0.08
C GLN A 413 22.87 30.01 1.37
N PRO A 414 23.40 31.24 1.58
CA PRO A 414 23.83 31.72 2.88
C PRO A 414 22.76 31.64 3.98
N GLU A 415 21.48 31.74 3.63
CA GLU A 415 20.36 31.62 4.57
C GLU A 415 20.30 30.25 5.26
N THR A 416 20.89 29.20 4.67
CA THR A 416 20.91 27.86 5.27
C THR A 416 21.74 27.80 6.54
N ALA A 417 22.81 28.60 6.65
CA ALA A 417 23.59 28.75 7.87
C ALA A 417 22.75 29.38 9.00
N ASN A 418 21.98 30.42 8.68
CA ASN A 418 21.07 31.06 9.65
C ASN A 418 19.99 30.09 10.12
N LYS A 419 19.41 29.29 9.21
CA LYS A 419 18.45 28.24 9.57
C LYS A 419 19.07 27.18 10.47
N HIS A 420 20.25 26.68 10.12
CA HIS A 420 20.97 25.69 10.91
C HIS A 420 21.20 26.20 12.35
N ALA A 421 21.64 27.45 12.50
CA ALA A 421 21.85 28.07 13.81
C ALA A 421 20.54 28.18 14.62
N LEU A 422 19.44 28.64 14.00
CA LEU A 422 18.16 28.76 14.69
C LEU A 422 17.55 27.41 15.06
N LEU A 423 17.63 26.40 14.19
CA LEU A 423 17.13 25.05 14.49
C LEU A 423 17.89 24.42 15.67
N ASN A 424 19.18 24.73 15.83
CA ASN A 424 20.00 24.29 16.96
C ASN A 424 19.76 25.10 18.25
N ASP A 425 19.20 26.32 18.20
CA ASP A 425 18.86 27.09 19.40
C ASP A 425 17.57 26.56 20.06
N ARG A 426 17.69 26.05 21.28
CA ARG A 426 16.54 25.52 22.05
C ARG A 426 15.45 26.55 22.28
N ARG A 427 15.78 27.83 22.48
CA ARG A 427 14.79 28.89 22.72
C ARG A 427 13.93 29.13 21.49
N PHE A 428 14.50 28.94 20.30
CA PHE A 428 13.74 28.97 19.05
C PHE A 428 12.73 27.82 18.99
N ARG A 429 13.16 26.57 19.25
CA ARG A 429 12.27 25.40 19.27
C ARG A 429 11.17 25.51 20.33
N GLN A 430 11.52 25.95 21.54
CA GLN A 430 10.58 26.25 22.63
C GLN A 430 9.54 27.30 22.23
N ALA A 431 9.97 28.40 21.59
CA ALA A 431 9.07 29.43 21.10
C ALA A 431 8.09 28.90 20.04
N LEU A 432 8.59 28.08 19.09
CA LEU A 432 7.74 27.46 18.08
C LEU A 432 6.72 26.51 18.70
N SER A 433 7.08 25.78 19.75
CA SER A 433 6.15 24.90 20.46
C SER A 433 5.06 25.70 21.20
N LEU A 434 5.42 26.76 21.92
CA LEU A 434 4.46 27.61 22.66
C LEU A 434 3.52 28.41 21.75
N ALA A 435 3.95 28.68 20.52
CA ALA A 435 3.13 29.40 19.55
C ALA A 435 1.94 28.58 19.03
N ILE A 436 1.95 27.25 19.19
CA ILE A 436 0.95 26.34 18.59
C ILE A 436 -0.30 26.24 19.48
N ASN A 437 -1.47 26.52 18.91
CA ASN A 437 -2.75 26.32 19.58
C ASN A 437 -3.21 24.86 19.48
N ARG A 438 -2.62 23.98 20.30
CA ARG A 438 -2.94 22.55 20.31
C ARG A 438 -4.42 22.29 20.57
N GLY A 439 -5.09 23.10 21.40
CA GLY A 439 -6.51 22.92 21.69
C GLY A 439 -7.42 23.10 20.46
N GLU A 440 -7.12 24.06 19.58
CA GLU A 440 -7.88 24.21 18.33
C GLU A 440 -7.60 23.05 17.36
N ILE A 441 -6.35 22.61 17.26
CA ILE A 441 -5.98 21.47 16.40
C ILE A 441 -6.68 20.19 16.90
N ILE A 442 -6.63 19.92 18.21
CA ILE A 442 -7.27 18.76 18.82
C ILE A 442 -8.78 18.75 18.60
N ARG A 443 -9.43 19.91 18.70
CA ARG A 443 -10.87 20.02 18.42
C ARG A 443 -11.20 19.75 16.96
N SER A 444 -10.38 20.26 16.03
CA SER A 444 -10.60 20.13 14.59
C SER A 444 -10.29 18.73 14.06
N GLU A 445 -9.14 18.17 14.45
CA GLU A 445 -8.59 16.94 13.87
C GLU A 445 -8.92 15.70 14.70
N PHE A 446 -9.03 15.83 16.03
CA PHE A 446 -9.20 14.70 16.95
C PHE A 446 -10.52 14.72 17.74
N ASN A 447 -11.45 15.64 17.43
CA ASN A 447 -12.76 15.75 18.09
C ASN A 447 -12.68 15.79 19.63
N ASP A 448 -11.70 16.51 20.18
CA ASP A 448 -11.45 16.61 21.63
C ASP A 448 -11.19 15.25 22.32
N GLN A 449 -10.75 14.23 21.59
CA GLN A 449 -10.44 12.89 22.13
C GLN A 449 -9.00 12.71 22.61
N THR A 450 -8.15 13.71 22.42
CA THR A 450 -6.74 13.69 22.81
C THR A 450 -6.42 14.90 23.68
N VAL A 451 -5.26 14.90 24.34
CA VAL A 451 -4.80 16.04 25.16
C VAL A 451 -3.48 16.59 24.63
N PRO A 452 -3.24 17.91 24.77
CA PRO A 452 -1.94 18.49 24.44
C PRO A 452 -0.81 17.78 25.20
N ALA A 453 0.19 17.30 24.46
CA ALA A 453 1.32 16.58 25.05
C ALA A 453 2.54 16.61 24.12
N GLN A 454 3.73 16.59 24.70
CA GLN A 454 4.93 16.15 23.99
C GLN A 454 5.00 14.62 23.88
N ILE A 455 6.00 14.12 23.16
CA ILE A 455 6.26 12.68 23.06
C ILE A 455 6.72 12.17 24.42
N ASP A 456 5.86 11.44 25.09
CA ASP A 456 6.12 10.78 26.37
C ASP A 456 5.49 9.37 26.37
N PRO A 457 6.13 8.36 26.97
CA PRO A 457 5.64 6.98 27.05
C PRO A 457 4.20 6.79 27.56
N GLY A 458 3.65 7.78 28.27
CA GLY A 458 2.30 7.80 28.79
C GLY A 458 2.18 7.22 30.21
N PRO A 459 1.13 7.58 30.96
CA PRO A 459 0.95 7.15 32.35
C PRO A 459 0.95 5.64 32.59
N GLU A 460 0.56 4.85 31.59
CA GLU A 460 0.53 3.39 31.65
C GLU A 460 1.92 2.76 31.48
N SER A 461 2.92 3.50 31.02
CA SER A 461 4.30 3.01 30.89
C SER A 461 5.09 3.24 32.18
N ALA A 462 5.96 2.29 32.53
CA ALA A 462 6.97 2.46 33.58
C ALA A 462 7.92 3.65 33.32
N PHE A 463 8.02 4.09 32.06
CA PHE A 463 8.85 5.20 31.62
C PHE A 463 8.11 6.55 31.58
N HIS A 464 6.88 6.65 32.09
CA HIS A 464 6.17 7.93 32.12
C HIS A 464 6.99 9.02 32.81
N HIS A 465 7.13 10.18 32.17
CA HIS A 465 7.86 11.33 32.67
C HIS A 465 7.05 12.62 32.53
N PRO A 466 6.26 13.01 33.55
CA PRO A 466 5.39 14.20 33.49
C PRO A 466 6.08 15.51 33.06
N PRO A 467 7.34 15.80 33.46
CA PRO A 467 8.03 17.01 32.99
C PRO A 467 8.18 17.07 31.46
N LEU A 468 8.47 15.93 30.81
CA LEU A 468 8.52 15.86 29.35
C LEU A 468 7.13 15.96 28.75
N PHE A 469 6.15 15.22 29.28
CA PHE A 469 4.77 15.21 28.80
C PHE A 469 4.18 16.62 28.64
N HIS A 470 4.46 17.52 29.59
CA HIS A 470 3.95 18.90 29.59
C HIS A 470 4.92 19.94 28.99
N SER A 471 6.12 19.54 28.55
CA SER A 471 7.18 20.45 28.14
C SER A 471 6.76 21.38 26.98
N PHE A 472 6.65 22.69 27.27
CA PHE A 472 6.29 23.73 26.30
C PHE A 472 5.02 23.40 25.46
N THR A 473 4.03 22.77 26.09
CA THR A 473 2.76 22.39 25.46
C THR A 473 1.69 23.48 25.56
N ASP A 474 1.83 24.42 26.50
CA ASP A 474 0.94 25.57 26.68
C ASP A 474 0.87 26.44 25.42
N PHE A 475 -0.32 26.99 25.14
CA PHE A 475 -0.48 28.02 24.11
C PHE A 475 -0.19 29.40 24.71
N ASP A 476 1.03 29.90 24.51
CA ASP A 476 1.50 31.20 24.99
C ASP A 476 2.29 31.96 23.90
N PRO A 477 1.59 32.60 22.93
CA PRO A 477 2.21 33.39 21.88
C PRO A 477 3.03 34.59 22.40
N GLU A 478 2.72 35.11 23.59
CA GLU A 478 3.45 36.25 24.17
C GLU A 478 4.82 35.81 24.66
N ARG A 479 4.89 34.68 25.38
CA ARG A 479 6.16 34.06 25.78
C ARG A 479 6.95 33.58 24.56
N ALA A 480 6.29 33.03 23.55
CA ALA A 480 6.95 32.69 22.28
C ALA A 480 7.60 33.92 21.64
N ASN A 481 6.90 35.06 21.56
CA ASN A 481 7.48 36.31 21.03
C ASN A 481 8.69 36.79 21.86
N ARG A 482 8.61 36.76 23.20
CA ARG A 482 9.75 37.13 24.06
C ARG A 482 10.97 36.26 23.81
N LEU A 483 10.80 34.95 23.72
CA LEU A 483 11.91 34.03 23.42
C LEU A 483 12.54 34.32 22.05
N LEU A 484 11.73 34.62 21.04
CA LEU A 484 12.22 35.01 19.71
C LEU A 484 12.96 36.36 19.73
N ASP A 485 12.49 37.31 20.55
CA ASP A 485 13.15 38.61 20.74
C ASP A 485 14.50 38.46 21.46
N ASP A 486 14.57 37.61 22.49
CA ASP A 486 15.77 37.35 23.29
C ASP A 486 16.91 36.70 22.48
N ILE A 487 16.57 35.97 21.41
CA ILE A 487 17.55 35.42 20.46
C ILE A 487 17.86 36.37 19.29
N GLY A 488 17.37 37.62 19.35
CA GLY A 488 17.72 38.69 18.42
C GLY A 488 16.85 38.78 17.16
N LEU A 489 15.74 38.06 17.05
CA LEU A 489 14.87 38.08 15.87
C LEU A 489 13.88 39.26 15.85
N THR A 490 14.29 40.46 16.25
CA THR A 490 13.40 41.61 16.48
C THR A 490 12.96 42.34 15.21
N GLN A 491 13.72 42.21 14.12
CA GLN A 491 13.44 42.87 12.85
C GLN A 491 12.29 42.18 12.10
N ARG A 492 11.47 42.96 11.38
CA ARG A 492 10.34 42.45 10.58
C ARG A 492 10.34 43.04 9.17
N ASP A 493 9.89 42.24 8.20
CA ASP A 493 9.68 42.67 6.82
C ASP A 493 8.32 43.37 6.64
N ARG A 494 8.05 43.82 5.40
CA ARG A 494 6.81 44.55 5.06
C ARG A 494 5.53 43.73 5.22
N GLU A 495 5.64 42.41 5.25
CA GLU A 495 4.52 41.49 5.44
C GLU A 495 4.30 41.19 6.94
N GLY A 496 5.14 41.75 7.83
CA GLY A 496 5.03 41.58 9.28
C GLY A 496 5.76 40.36 9.84
N PHE A 497 6.50 39.61 9.01
CA PHE A 497 7.28 38.45 9.44
C PHE A 497 8.68 38.84 9.87
N ARG A 498 9.24 38.10 10.84
CA ARG A 498 10.60 38.29 11.33
C ARG A 498 11.63 38.00 10.22
N THR A 499 12.75 38.71 10.23
CA THR A 499 13.88 38.48 9.31
C THR A 499 15.04 37.80 10.01
N PHE A 500 15.99 37.27 9.23
CA PHE A 500 17.29 36.89 9.79
C PHE A 500 18.05 38.13 10.27
N ALA A 501 19.10 37.93 11.07
CA ALA A 501 19.90 39.01 11.65
C ALA A 501 20.57 39.91 10.59
N ASP A 502 20.85 39.36 9.41
CA ASP A 502 21.39 40.06 8.23
C ASP A 502 20.31 40.82 7.42
N GLY A 503 19.05 40.81 7.87
CA GLY A 503 17.91 41.45 7.21
C GLY A 503 17.31 40.63 6.06
N SER A 504 17.85 39.45 5.75
CA SER A 504 17.31 38.57 4.72
C SER A 504 16.01 37.88 5.18
N ARG A 505 15.22 37.42 4.21
CA ARG A 505 13.88 36.86 4.45
C ARG A 505 13.98 35.53 5.20
N MET A 506 13.43 35.46 6.42
CA MET A 506 13.31 34.21 7.17
C MET A 506 12.12 33.39 6.65
N THR A 507 12.36 32.16 6.20
CA THR A 507 11.33 31.23 5.69
C THR A 507 11.75 29.78 5.96
N PHE A 508 10.93 29.01 6.65
CA PHE A 508 11.15 27.58 6.90
C PHE A 508 10.22 26.70 6.06
N TYR A 509 10.63 25.46 5.78
CA TYR A 509 9.84 24.48 5.04
C TYR A 509 9.44 23.30 5.92
N ILE A 510 8.15 22.99 5.95
CA ILE A 510 7.60 21.84 6.67
C ILE A 510 7.29 20.74 5.65
N HIS A 511 8.05 19.65 5.70
CA HIS A 511 7.95 18.55 4.75
C HIS A 511 6.99 17.47 5.28
N THR A 512 5.96 17.16 4.49
CA THR A 512 4.95 16.13 4.77
C THR A 512 4.87 15.11 3.63
N THR A 513 4.17 14.00 3.88
CA THR A 513 3.88 12.96 2.88
C THR A 513 2.38 12.68 2.85
N ASP A 514 1.91 11.98 1.82
CA ASP A 514 0.55 11.45 1.70
C ASP A 514 0.14 10.59 2.91
N TYR A 515 1.11 9.87 3.51
CA TYR A 515 0.88 9.08 4.72
C TYR A 515 0.57 9.95 5.94
N THR A 516 1.33 11.02 6.18
CA THR A 516 1.20 11.84 7.41
C THR A 516 0.10 12.89 7.35
N GLY A 517 -0.33 13.29 6.15
CA GLY A 517 -1.35 14.31 5.94
C GLY A 517 -0.85 15.73 6.27
N SER A 518 -1.69 16.74 6.02
CA SER A 518 -1.30 18.16 6.12
C SER A 518 -2.27 19.05 6.94
N GLY A 519 -3.36 18.50 7.47
CA GLY A 519 -4.41 19.25 8.20
C GLY A 519 -3.85 20.09 9.34
N ALA A 520 -3.21 19.44 10.31
CA ALA A 520 -2.57 20.12 11.44
C ALA A 520 -1.46 21.11 11.02
N VAL A 521 -0.69 20.87 9.94
CA VAL A 521 0.34 21.84 9.49
C VAL A 521 -0.32 23.18 9.16
N GLN A 522 -1.45 23.19 8.46
CA GLN A 522 -2.08 24.44 8.02
C GLN A 522 -2.45 25.36 9.20
N MET A 523 -2.90 24.76 10.31
CA MET A 523 -3.19 25.48 11.54
C MET A 523 -1.90 25.99 12.20
N ILE A 524 -0.85 25.15 12.25
CA ILE A 524 0.47 25.54 12.76
C ILE A 524 1.09 26.69 11.96
N LEU A 525 0.93 26.71 10.64
CA LEU A 525 1.40 27.83 9.80
C LEU A 525 0.72 29.14 10.20
N THR A 526 -0.57 29.08 10.50
CA THR A 526 -1.35 30.25 10.95
C THR A 526 -0.86 30.74 12.31
N ASP A 527 -0.60 29.81 13.23
CA ASP A 527 -0.11 30.11 14.57
C ASP A 527 1.31 30.68 14.57
N TRP A 528 2.23 30.08 13.80
CA TRP A 528 3.59 30.59 13.64
C TRP A 528 3.61 31.97 12.96
N ALA A 529 2.70 32.23 12.03
CA ALA A 529 2.57 33.55 11.41
C ALA A 529 2.20 34.63 12.45
N ARG A 530 1.39 34.31 13.48
CA ARG A 530 1.03 35.26 14.57
C ARG A 530 2.25 35.74 15.35
N VAL A 531 3.26 34.89 15.54
CA VAL A 531 4.53 35.25 16.20
C VAL A 531 5.59 35.76 15.21
N GLY A 532 5.23 35.90 13.94
CA GLY A 532 6.11 36.40 12.87
C GLY A 532 7.05 35.36 12.28
N VAL A 533 6.85 34.07 12.51
CA VAL A 533 7.65 33.01 11.87
C VAL A 533 6.96 32.57 10.58
N ARG A 534 7.66 32.72 9.45
CA ARG A 534 7.16 32.29 8.15
C ARG A 534 7.54 30.84 7.89
N ALA A 535 6.55 29.98 7.64
CA ALA A 535 6.77 28.62 7.19
C ALA A 535 5.90 28.28 5.96
N ILE A 536 6.35 27.31 5.17
CA ILE A 536 5.69 26.85 3.95
C ILE A 536 5.57 25.33 4.00
N LEU A 537 4.35 24.83 3.84
CA LEU A 537 4.08 23.40 3.69
C LEU A 537 4.60 22.90 2.33
N ARG A 538 5.33 21.78 2.35
CA ARG A 538 5.73 21.01 1.18
C ARG A 538 5.25 19.57 1.32
N GLU A 539 4.19 19.24 0.61
CA GLU A 539 3.73 17.86 0.48
C GLU A 539 4.49 17.18 -0.67
N GLN A 540 5.11 16.04 -0.38
CA GLN A 540 5.99 15.33 -1.32
C GLN A 540 5.69 13.83 -1.31
N ALA A 541 5.99 13.15 -2.42
CA ALA A 541 6.03 11.69 -2.44
C ALA A 541 7.03 11.17 -1.39
N ARG A 542 6.70 10.06 -0.72
CA ARG A 542 7.50 9.50 0.40
C ARG A 542 8.97 9.28 0.05
N THR A 543 9.27 8.81 -1.17
CA THR A 543 10.64 8.58 -1.67
C THR A 543 11.43 9.88 -1.77
N LEU A 544 10.85 10.94 -2.35
CA LEU A 544 11.47 12.26 -2.44
C LEU A 544 11.64 12.85 -1.03
N TRP A 545 10.66 12.68 -0.16
CA TRP A 545 10.75 13.10 1.23
C TRP A 545 11.93 12.41 1.93
N GLN A 546 12.10 11.09 1.79
CA GLN A 546 13.23 10.32 2.32
C GLN A 546 14.57 10.82 1.77
N ALA A 547 14.67 11.06 0.46
CA ALA A 547 15.88 11.61 -0.15
C ALA A 547 16.26 13.00 0.42
N GLN A 548 15.28 13.84 0.77
CA GLN A 548 15.53 15.12 1.47
C GLN A 548 15.97 14.93 2.93
N GLN A 549 15.50 13.86 3.60
CA GLN A 549 16.01 13.47 4.93
C GLN A 549 17.48 13.09 4.84
N THR A 550 17.79 12.16 3.94
CA THR A 550 19.14 11.68 3.64
C THR A 550 20.12 12.80 3.30
N ALA A 551 19.70 13.73 2.44
CA ALA A 551 20.55 14.86 2.06
C ALA A 551 20.68 15.94 3.15
N LEU A 552 20.00 15.78 4.30
CA LEU A 552 19.95 16.75 5.39
C LEU A 552 19.43 18.14 4.93
N ARG A 553 18.61 18.18 3.88
CA ARG A 553 18.17 19.42 3.20
C ARG A 553 16.80 19.93 3.65
N HIS A 554 16.09 19.19 4.48
CA HIS A 554 14.81 19.60 5.07
C HIS A 554 15.04 20.55 6.27
N ASP A 555 14.06 21.42 6.55
CA ASP A 555 14.07 22.26 7.77
C ASP A 555 13.30 21.55 8.89
N PHE A 556 12.05 21.17 8.59
CA PHE A 556 11.19 20.40 9.47
C PHE A 556 10.61 19.20 8.72
N SER A 557 10.51 18.08 9.43
CA SER A 557 9.88 16.86 8.96
C SER A 557 8.68 16.54 9.83
N VAL A 558 7.57 16.13 9.24
CA VAL A 558 6.40 15.67 9.99
C VAL A 558 6.33 14.15 9.93
N TRP A 559 6.25 13.51 11.09
CA TRP A 559 6.04 12.06 11.21
C TRP A 559 5.32 11.69 12.51
N SER A 560 4.92 10.42 12.66
CA SER A 560 4.42 9.87 13.92
C SER A 560 5.56 9.45 14.85
N ALA A 561 5.38 9.60 16.16
CA ALA A 561 6.29 9.10 17.17
C ALA A 561 5.95 7.64 17.53
N GLU A 562 6.48 6.68 16.76
CA GLU A 562 6.16 5.26 16.98
C GLU A 562 6.93 4.64 18.16
N SER A 563 6.21 3.81 18.92
CA SER A 563 6.71 2.82 19.88
C SER A 563 7.39 3.37 21.15
N ASP A 564 7.01 4.56 21.61
CA ASP A 564 7.58 5.16 22.82
C ASP A 564 7.00 4.59 24.13
N PHE A 565 6.06 3.64 24.09
CA PHE A 565 5.59 2.97 25.32
C PHE A 565 6.73 2.25 26.06
N TYR A 566 7.69 1.65 25.34
CA TYR A 566 8.92 1.10 25.91
C TYR A 566 10.13 1.67 25.16
N PRO A 567 10.62 2.86 25.56
CA PRO A 567 11.53 3.68 24.76
C PRO A 567 12.92 3.04 24.56
N LEU A 568 13.35 2.11 25.41
CA LEU A 568 14.65 1.43 25.26
C LEU A 568 14.74 0.55 24.00
N LEU A 569 13.62 0.07 23.47
CA LEU A 569 13.61 -0.71 22.23
C LEU A 569 13.81 0.16 21.01
N GLN A 570 13.26 1.38 21.05
CA GLN A 570 13.30 2.32 19.94
C GLN A 570 13.37 3.76 20.46
N PRO A 571 14.53 4.22 20.95
CA PRO A 571 14.65 5.52 21.62
C PRO A 571 14.73 6.69 20.63
N ARG A 572 14.44 6.47 19.34
CA ARG A 572 14.75 7.37 18.21
C ARG A 572 14.14 8.76 18.27
N ASN A 573 13.18 9.01 19.16
CA ASN A 573 12.57 10.32 19.39
C ASN A 573 13.29 11.14 20.48
N PHE A 574 14.16 10.48 21.27
CA PHE A 574 14.89 11.05 22.40
C PHE A 574 16.40 10.96 22.19
N VAL A 575 16.85 9.86 21.58
CA VAL A 575 18.25 9.54 21.31
C VAL A 575 18.41 9.25 19.81
N PRO A 576 19.37 9.89 19.12
CA PRO A 576 19.55 9.71 17.68
C PRO A 576 20.19 8.35 17.40
N THR A 577 19.38 7.31 17.32
CA THR A 577 19.82 5.90 17.18
C THR A 577 19.40 5.28 15.85
N SER A 578 18.56 5.95 15.08
CA SER A 578 18.06 5.48 13.79
C SER A 578 18.05 6.60 12.76
N GLY A 579 18.18 6.30 11.47
CA GLY A 579 17.91 7.27 10.40
C GLY A 579 16.49 7.88 10.47
N HIS A 580 15.57 7.27 11.22
CA HIS A 580 14.25 7.80 11.54
C HIS A 580 14.24 8.76 12.75
N SER A 581 15.39 9.08 13.33
CA SER A 581 15.54 10.15 14.32
C SER A 581 15.55 11.48 13.57
N PHE A 582 14.39 11.87 13.02
CA PHE A 582 14.28 12.93 12.00
C PHE A 582 14.80 14.30 12.45
N TYR A 583 14.97 14.51 13.77
CA TYR A 583 15.56 15.74 14.29
C TYR A 583 17.10 15.75 14.22
N ALA A 584 17.76 14.59 14.17
CA ALA A 584 19.22 14.48 14.11
C ALA A 584 19.69 13.21 13.36
N PRO A 585 19.34 13.05 12.08
CA PRO A 585 19.66 11.84 11.31
C PRO A 585 21.17 11.63 11.09
N GLY A 586 21.96 12.70 10.96
CA GLY A 586 23.43 12.60 10.79
C GLY A 586 24.12 12.05 12.04
N PHE A 587 23.68 12.49 13.22
CA PHE A 587 24.13 11.93 14.51
C PHE A 587 23.74 10.45 14.63
N ALA A 588 22.55 10.11 14.16
CA ALA A 588 22.06 8.74 14.20
C ALA A 588 22.84 7.80 13.27
N TRP A 589 23.18 8.23 12.05
CA TRP A 589 24.02 7.42 11.17
C TRP A 589 25.41 7.21 11.76
N TRP A 590 26.00 8.25 12.35
CA TRP A 590 27.29 8.13 13.04
C TRP A 590 27.25 7.13 14.19
N TYR A 591 26.20 7.14 15.01
CA TYR A 591 26.01 6.14 16.06
C TYR A 591 25.80 4.72 15.50
N ASN A 592 24.95 4.58 14.46
CA ASN A 592 24.58 3.27 13.89
C ASN A 592 25.76 2.50 13.32
N VAL A 593 26.79 3.19 12.83
CA VAL A 593 28.00 2.54 12.28
C VAL A 593 29.11 2.39 13.33
N GLY A 594 28.80 2.54 14.62
CA GLY A 594 29.73 2.33 15.72
C GLY A 594 30.59 3.54 16.09
N GLY A 595 30.22 4.75 15.67
CA GLY A 595 31.02 5.96 15.92
C GLY A 595 31.29 6.25 17.40
N LEU A 596 30.33 5.92 18.29
CA LEU A 596 30.49 6.05 19.74
C LEU A 596 31.70 5.30 20.30
N TYR A 597 32.12 4.25 19.59
CA TYR A 597 33.23 3.36 19.95
C TYR A 597 34.45 3.53 19.04
N GLY A 598 34.46 4.55 18.18
CA GLY A 598 35.58 4.84 17.29
C GLY A 598 35.68 3.90 16.08
N ASP A 599 34.58 3.29 15.64
CA ASP A 599 34.57 2.48 14.43
C ASP A 599 34.95 3.33 13.19
N PRO A 600 35.97 2.95 12.40
CA PRO A 600 36.41 3.71 11.22
C PRO A 600 35.33 3.90 10.15
N ARG A 601 34.27 3.08 10.13
CA ARG A 601 33.13 3.23 9.22
C ARG A 601 32.39 4.55 9.45
N ALA A 602 32.42 5.08 10.68
CA ALA A 602 31.82 6.37 11.00
C ALA A 602 32.42 7.54 10.22
N GLU A 603 33.71 7.49 9.91
CA GLU A 603 34.39 8.53 9.12
C GLU A 603 34.15 8.40 7.60
N ARG A 604 33.82 7.19 7.14
CA ARG A 604 33.64 6.88 5.70
C ARG A 604 32.18 6.93 5.26
N THR A 605 31.24 6.79 6.18
CA THR A 605 29.81 6.76 5.91
C THR A 605 29.32 8.16 5.51
N PRO A 606 28.81 8.35 4.27
CA PRO A 606 28.33 9.67 3.85
C PRO A 606 27.18 10.16 4.73
N GLY A 607 27.29 11.40 5.22
CA GLY A 607 26.26 12.03 6.07
C GLY A 607 26.34 11.67 7.55
N ALA A 608 27.17 10.70 7.96
CA ALA A 608 27.46 10.45 9.37
C ALA A 608 28.19 11.66 9.98
N ILE A 609 27.63 12.25 11.03
CA ILE A 609 28.17 13.42 11.70
C ILE A 609 28.37 13.07 13.18
N GLU A 610 29.59 13.24 13.69
CA GLU A 610 29.85 13.10 15.11
C GLU A 610 29.15 14.21 15.92
N PRO A 611 28.32 13.87 16.93
CA PRO A 611 27.81 14.86 17.86
C PRO A 611 28.95 15.49 18.67
N PRO A 612 29.03 16.83 18.80
CA PRO A 612 30.08 17.46 19.61
C PRO A 612 30.09 16.93 21.05
N LEU A 613 31.27 16.79 21.66
CA LEU A 613 31.43 16.19 23.00
C LEU A 613 30.55 16.84 24.10
N GLY A 614 30.30 18.15 24.02
CA GLY A 614 29.43 18.88 24.95
C GLY A 614 27.95 18.97 24.54
N HIS A 615 27.56 18.35 23.43
CA HIS A 615 26.20 18.42 22.92
C HIS A 615 25.25 17.55 23.77
N PRO A 616 24.05 18.00 24.17
CA PRO A 616 23.17 17.20 25.03
C PRO A 616 22.76 15.85 24.42
N LEU A 617 22.63 15.76 23.09
CA LEU A 617 22.41 14.48 22.40
C LEU A 617 23.61 13.52 22.45
N ARG A 618 24.85 14.02 22.60
CA ARG A 618 26.01 13.16 22.86
C ARG A 618 25.86 12.45 24.20
N ARG A 619 25.50 13.22 25.23
CA ARG A 619 25.19 12.68 26.57
C ARG A 619 24.03 11.69 26.53
N SER A 620 22.99 11.98 25.75
CA SER A 620 21.83 11.09 25.60
C SER A 620 22.21 9.73 24.99
N LEU A 621 23.16 9.70 24.03
CA LEU A 621 23.69 8.45 23.46
C LEU A 621 24.45 7.62 24.49
N GLU A 622 25.30 8.27 25.29
CA GLU A 622 26.09 7.62 26.34
C GLU A 622 25.19 7.04 27.45
N LEU A 623 24.17 7.81 27.86
CA LEU A 623 23.16 7.36 28.83
C LEU A 623 22.35 6.19 28.31
N TYR A 624 22.00 6.19 27.02
CA TYR A 624 21.26 5.09 26.42
C TYR A 624 22.05 3.79 26.44
N GLU A 625 23.34 3.83 26.09
CA GLU A 625 24.24 2.66 26.18
C GLU A 625 24.41 2.15 27.60
N GLN A 626 24.43 3.05 28.58
CA GLN A 626 24.40 2.67 29.97
C GLN A 626 23.07 1.97 30.32
N ALA A 627 21.94 2.58 29.97
CA ALA A 627 20.61 2.06 30.30
C ALA A 627 20.36 0.66 29.70
N ILE A 628 20.75 0.39 28.46
CA ILE A 628 20.57 -0.95 27.85
C ILE A 628 21.49 -2.02 28.44
N SER A 629 22.55 -1.61 29.16
CA SER A 629 23.46 -2.53 29.86
C SER A 629 22.95 -2.89 31.26
N GLU A 630 22.07 -2.08 31.86
CA GLU A 630 21.59 -2.35 33.22
C GLU A 630 20.57 -3.50 33.23
N PRO A 631 20.68 -4.46 34.16
CA PRO A 631 19.80 -5.63 34.21
C PRO A 631 18.40 -5.30 34.74
N GLU A 632 18.30 -4.42 35.74
CA GLU A 632 17.05 -4.15 36.44
C GLU A 632 16.28 -2.99 35.80
N LEU A 633 14.98 -3.19 35.54
CA LEU A 633 14.12 -2.17 34.93
C LEU A 633 14.11 -0.84 35.70
N GLU A 634 14.17 -0.87 37.03
CA GLU A 634 14.22 0.35 37.85
C GLU A 634 15.46 1.21 37.54
N ASP A 635 16.63 0.59 37.39
CA ASP A 635 17.88 1.26 37.04
C ASP A 635 17.86 1.77 35.60
N GLN A 636 17.33 0.96 34.67
CA GLN A 636 17.11 1.36 33.29
C GLN A 636 16.24 2.63 33.20
N VAL A 637 15.10 2.64 33.93
CA VAL A 637 14.19 3.80 33.99
C VAL A 637 14.87 5.00 34.64
N ALA A 638 15.62 4.81 35.72
CA ALA A 638 16.30 5.90 36.42
C ALA A 638 17.31 6.63 35.51
N ILE A 639 18.10 5.89 34.73
CA ILE A 639 19.05 6.45 33.76
C ILE A 639 18.29 7.13 32.61
N PHE A 640 17.26 6.49 32.08
CA PHE A 640 16.51 7.04 30.94
C PHE A 640 15.74 8.32 31.28
N ARG A 641 15.39 8.55 32.55
CA ARG A 641 14.81 9.84 33.00
C ARG A 641 15.73 11.03 32.75
N GLU A 642 17.05 10.87 32.85
CA GLU A 642 18.00 11.95 32.51
C GLU A 642 17.92 12.30 31.02
N ILE A 643 17.72 11.30 30.14
CA ILE A 643 17.47 11.52 28.71
C ILE A 643 16.16 12.29 28.51
N PHE A 644 15.12 11.97 29.27
CA PHE A 644 13.85 12.70 29.19
C PHE A 644 13.94 14.12 29.70
N ASP A 645 14.72 14.39 30.75
CA ASP A 645 14.97 15.75 31.22
C ASP A 645 15.70 16.58 30.15
N ILE A 646 16.70 16.00 29.49
CA ILE A 646 17.37 16.64 28.34
C ILE A 646 16.36 16.92 27.22
N ALA A 647 15.54 15.94 26.85
CA ALA A 647 14.53 16.11 25.79
C ALA A 647 13.47 17.16 26.17
N ALA A 648 13.08 17.22 27.45
CA ALA A 648 12.11 18.19 27.96
C ALA A 648 12.67 19.61 27.93
N GLU A 649 13.93 19.81 28.30
CA GLU A 649 14.56 21.14 28.24
C GLU A 649 14.79 21.57 26.79
N GLU A 650 15.25 20.67 25.94
CA GLU A 650 15.74 21.00 24.60
C GLU A 650 14.65 21.01 23.53
N VAL A 651 13.53 20.29 23.72
CA VAL A 651 12.41 20.23 22.76
C VAL A 651 12.90 19.81 21.37
N TRP A 652 13.50 18.62 21.27
CA TRP A 652 14.02 18.06 20.01
C TRP A 652 12.92 17.77 18.98
N SER A 653 11.71 17.58 19.47
CA SER A 653 10.52 17.30 18.71
C SER A 653 9.37 18.15 19.27
N ILE A 654 8.44 18.53 18.39
CA ILE A 654 7.27 19.34 18.74
C ILE A 654 6.04 18.52 18.39
N SER A 655 5.46 17.87 19.39
CA SER A 655 4.24 17.06 19.24
C SER A 655 2.99 17.88 19.55
N ILE A 656 1.87 17.48 18.96
CA ILE A 656 0.58 18.17 19.09
C ILE A 656 -0.26 17.60 20.23
N SER A 657 -0.38 16.28 20.33
CA SER A 657 -1.23 15.65 21.33
C SER A 657 -0.81 14.22 21.62
N THR A 658 -1.40 13.64 22.67
CA THR A 658 -1.49 12.19 22.83
C THR A 658 -2.16 11.55 21.62
N PRO A 659 -1.93 10.25 21.35
CA PRO A 659 -2.61 9.57 20.27
C PRO A 659 -4.08 9.31 20.65
N PRO A 660 -5.01 9.29 19.68
CA PRO A 660 -6.28 8.60 19.88
C PRO A 660 -6.05 7.08 19.94
N PRO A 661 -7.00 6.29 20.48
CA PRO A 661 -6.90 4.84 20.47
C PRO A 661 -6.86 4.28 19.04
N GLN A 662 -6.19 3.14 18.86
CA GLN A 662 -6.13 2.47 17.57
C GLN A 662 -7.46 1.80 17.26
N LEU A 663 -8.05 2.15 16.12
CA LEU A 663 -9.28 1.49 15.66
C LEU A 663 -8.96 0.10 15.13
N VAL A 664 -9.78 -0.87 15.53
CA VAL A 664 -9.74 -2.24 15.01
C VAL A 664 -11.15 -2.65 14.62
N VAL A 665 -11.36 -2.91 13.34
CA VAL A 665 -12.64 -3.44 12.85
C VAL A 665 -12.59 -4.96 12.98
N VAL A 666 -13.64 -5.54 13.54
CA VAL A 666 -13.81 -6.99 13.73
C VAL A 666 -15.23 -7.38 13.31
N GLN A 667 -15.35 -8.20 12.28
CA GLN A 667 -16.62 -8.73 11.80
C GLN A 667 -17.31 -9.54 12.90
N ASN A 668 -18.63 -9.39 13.06
CA ASN A 668 -19.38 -10.19 14.03
C ASN A 668 -19.28 -11.67 13.68
N GLY A 669 -18.98 -12.50 14.68
CA GLY A 669 -18.71 -13.93 14.51
C GLY A 669 -17.25 -14.26 14.24
N PHE A 670 -16.37 -13.25 14.05
CA PHE A 670 -14.93 -13.44 14.13
C PHE A 670 -14.48 -13.24 15.58
N ARG A 671 -13.98 -14.32 16.20
CA ARG A 671 -13.80 -14.48 17.64
C ARG A 671 -12.32 -14.56 18.03
N ASN A 672 -12.07 -14.61 19.34
CA ASN A 672 -10.74 -14.66 19.95
C ASN A 672 -9.87 -13.43 19.69
N VAL A 673 -10.44 -12.31 19.21
CA VAL A 673 -9.73 -11.04 19.10
C VAL A 673 -9.79 -10.32 20.46
N PRO A 674 -8.64 -10.02 21.11
CA PRO A 674 -8.64 -9.31 22.38
C PRO A 674 -9.37 -7.97 22.31
N ARG A 675 -10.10 -7.61 23.37
CA ARG A 675 -10.79 -6.31 23.44
C ARG A 675 -9.82 -5.16 23.62
N VAL A 676 -8.73 -5.39 24.35
CA VAL A 676 -7.62 -4.47 24.55
C VAL A 676 -6.34 -5.21 24.18
N ALA A 677 -5.47 -4.53 23.44
CA ALA A 677 -4.10 -4.96 23.18
C ALA A 677 -3.23 -3.72 23.00
N LEU A 678 -1.95 -3.86 23.32
CA LEU A 678 -0.93 -2.85 23.03
C LEU A 678 -0.58 -2.92 21.55
N THR A 679 -0.71 -1.79 20.86
CA THR A 679 -0.42 -1.67 19.44
C THR A 679 0.94 -1.01 19.18
N GLY A 680 1.67 -1.52 18.21
CA GLY A 680 2.89 -0.88 17.74
C GLY A 680 3.59 -1.69 16.67
N ALA A 681 4.65 -1.13 16.10
CA ALA A 681 5.56 -1.90 15.25
C ALA A 681 6.44 -2.84 16.07
N GLN A 682 6.97 -2.37 17.22
CA GLN A 682 7.85 -3.17 18.07
C GLN A 682 7.14 -4.39 18.69
N TYR A 683 5.85 -4.27 18.97
CA TYR A 683 5.03 -5.37 19.48
C TYR A 683 4.55 -6.33 18.39
N ASN A 684 4.96 -6.13 17.13
CA ASN A 684 4.56 -6.92 15.97
C ASN A 684 3.03 -7.03 15.78
N THR A 685 2.25 -6.08 16.30
CA THR A 685 0.77 -6.12 16.31
C THR A 685 0.17 -6.32 14.91
N PRO A 686 -0.83 -7.21 14.69
CA PRO A 686 -1.57 -7.95 15.69
C PRO A 686 -0.93 -9.28 16.10
N ALA A 687 0.30 -9.60 15.69
CA ALA A 687 0.92 -10.88 16.06
C ALA A 687 0.90 -11.11 17.56
N ASN A 688 1.25 -10.12 18.40
CA ASN A 688 1.17 -10.23 19.87
C ASN A 688 -0.22 -10.67 20.38
N ALA A 689 -1.30 -10.30 19.69
CA ALA A 689 -2.69 -10.52 20.09
C ALA A 689 -3.24 -11.94 19.83
N GLY A 690 -2.45 -12.89 19.32
CA GLY A 690 -2.90 -14.30 19.27
C GLY A 690 -3.60 -14.70 17.99
N ILE A 691 -3.22 -14.11 16.86
CA ILE A 691 -3.88 -14.28 15.56
C ILE A 691 -4.14 -15.73 15.15
N GLU A 692 -3.32 -16.67 15.63
CA GLU A 692 -3.43 -18.10 15.36
C GLU A 692 -4.71 -18.70 15.96
N THR A 693 -5.14 -18.15 17.09
CA THR A 693 -6.32 -18.58 17.84
C THR A 693 -7.61 -17.95 17.31
N TYR A 694 -7.53 -16.99 16.40
CA TYR A 694 -8.72 -16.35 15.82
C TYR A 694 -9.52 -17.35 14.99
N PHE A 695 -10.85 -17.27 15.07
CA PHE A 695 -11.73 -18.21 14.37
C PHE A 695 -13.07 -17.58 14.00
N PHE A 696 -13.81 -18.24 13.10
CA PHE A 696 -15.19 -17.90 12.79
C PHE A 696 -16.15 -18.81 13.57
N ASP A 697 -17.16 -18.24 14.22
CA ASP A 697 -18.26 -19.01 14.83
C ASP A 697 -18.86 -19.98 13.80
N GLN A 698 -19.07 -19.49 12.58
CA GLN A 698 -19.62 -20.24 11.44
C GLN A 698 -18.80 -19.93 10.18
N PRO A 699 -17.81 -20.77 9.82
CA PRO A 699 -17.03 -20.58 8.60
C PRO A 699 -17.91 -20.79 7.35
N SER A 700 -17.78 -19.91 6.36
CA SER A 700 -18.70 -19.85 5.21
C SER A 700 -18.02 -19.98 3.83
N ASP A 701 -16.81 -20.52 3.75
CA ASP A 701 -16.12 -20.71 2.46
C ASP A 701 -16.90 -21.66 1.54
N SER A 702 -16.98 -21.34 0.25
CA SER A 702 -17.63 -22.21 -0.72
C SER A 702 -16.84 -23.50 -0.98
N PRO A 703 -17.48 -24.54 -1.56
CA PRO A 703 -16.78 -25.76 -1.95
C PRO A 703 -15.62 -25.51 -2.91
N GLY A 704 -15.72 -24.51 -3.80
CA GLY A 704 -14.65 -24.14 -4.73
C GLY A 704 -13.45 -23.52 -4.02
N ALA A 705 -13.72 -22.61 -3.07
CA ALA A 705 -12.69 -22.03 -2.21
C ALA A 705 -11.97 -23.10 -1.38
N ILE A 706 -12.71 -24.01 -0.73
CA ILE A 706 -12.14 -25.11 0.05
C ILE A 706 -11.24 -26.01 -0.82
N ALA A 707 -11.69 -26.36 -2.02
CA ALA A 707 -10.89 -27.17 -2.96
C ALA A 707 -9.60 -26.45 -3.38
N GLN A 708 -9.65 -25.14 -3.61
CA GLN A 708 -8.49 -24.32 -3.92
C GLN A 708 -7.50 -24.27 -2.75
N ILE A 709 -7.98 -23.98 -1.55
CA ILE A 709 -7.16 -23.94 -0.33
C ILE A 709 -6.47 -25.29 -0.14
N ARG A 710 -7.24 -26.39 -0.21
CA ARG A 710 -6.73 -27.76 -0.12
C ARG A 710 -5.60 -28.03 -1.12
N ARG A 711 -5.77 -27.63 -2.37
CA ARG A 711 -4.75 -27.81 -3.42
C ARG A 711 -3.50 -26.97 -3.13
N ALA A 712 -3.67 -25.71 -2.74
CA ALA A 712 -2.56 -24.82 -2.45
C ALA A 712 -1.72 -25.25 -1.21
N MET A 713 -2.28 -26.01 -0.26
CA MET A 713 -1.51 -26.52 0.89
C MET A 713 -0.43 -27.54 0.51
N ILE A 714 -0.59 -28.25 -0.61
CA ILE A 714 0.24 -29.39 -1.01
C ILE A 714 0.90 -29.21 -2.38
N GLU A 715 0.37 -28.35 -3.24
CA GLU A 715 0.93 -28.03 -4.55
C GLU A 715 1.51 -26.62 -4.55
N VAL A 716 2.84 -26.53 -4.70
CA VAL A 716 3.52 -25.25 -4.92
C VAL A 716 3.40 -24.86 -6.39
N THR A 717 2.78 -23.71 -6.67
CA THR A 717 2.78 -23.12 -8.00
C THR A 717 3.84 -22.01 -8.04
N PRO A 718 5.04 -22.28 -8.59
CA PRO A 718 6.11 -21.30 -8.64
C PRO A 718 5.85 -20.23 -9.70
N GLU A 719 6.70 -19.20 -9.71
CA GLU A 719 6.72 -18.20 -10.78
C GLU A 719 6.93 -18.87 -12.16
N PRO A 720 6.33 -18.36 -13.25
CA PRO A 720 6.47 -18.96 -14.58
C PRO A 720 7.92 -19.18 -15.02
N ALA A 721 8.81 -18.25 -14.67
CA ALA A 721 10.25 -18.37 -14.95
C ALA A 721 10.91 -19.53 -14.18
N MET A 722 10.54 -19.73 -12.91
CA MET A 722 11.03 -20.85 -12.09
C MET A 722 10.42 -22.18 -12.52
N ALA A 723 9.14 -22.19 -12.91
CA ALA A 723 8.48 -23.38 -13.43
C ALA A 723 9.16 -23.96 -14.67
N ALA A 724 9.82 -23.12 -15.47
CA ALA A 724 10.53 -23.53 -16.68
C ALA A 724 11.86 -24.26 -16.40
N LEU A 725 12.38 -24.21 -15.16
CA LEU A 725 13.60 -24.91 -14.75
C LEU A 725 13.37 -26.38 -14.38
N ASP A 726 12.12 -26.78 -14.10
CA ASP A 726 11.77 -28.15 -13.73
C ASP A 726 11.39 -28.97 -14.98
N GLU A 727 12.34 -29.75 -15.50
CA GLU A 727 12.16 -30.62 -16.68
C GLU A 727 11.11 -31.74 -16.47
N THR A 728 10.74 -32.04 -15.22
CA THR A 728 9.86 -33.16 -14.88
C THR A 728 8.37 -32.80 -14.87
N ARG A 729 8.03 -31.50 -14.84
CA ARG A 729 6.64 -31.04 -14.87
C ARG A 729 6.14 -30.99 -16.32
N PRO A 730 5.07 -31.73 -16.69
CA PRO A 730 4.59 -31.73 -18.07
C PRO A 730 4.22 -30.31 -18.49
N GLY A 731 4.97 -29.81 -19.47
CA GLY A 731 4.87 -28.45 -19.98
C GLY A 731 3.51 -28.15 -20.60
N ARG A 732 2.53 -27.76 -19.78
CA ARG A 732 1.32 -27.06 -20.23
C ARG A 732 1.66 -25.75 -20.95
N GLY A 733 2.88 -25.24 -20.80
CA GLY A 733 3.41 -24.04 -21.48
C GLY A 733 3.71 -24.21 -22.97
N ALA A 734 4.20 -25.37 -23.42
CA ALA A 734 4.56 -25.57 -24.83
C ALA A 734 3.32 -25.58 -25.74
N PHE A 735 2.25 -26.27 -25.32
CA PHE A 735 1.00 -26.30 -26.08
C PHE A 735 0.28 -24.95 -26.08
N ARG A 736 0.28 -24.21 -24.96
CA ARG A 736 -0.27 -22.84 -24.87
C ARG A 736 0.57 -21.83 -25.64
N GLY A 737 1.90 -21.97 -25.65
CA GLY A 737 2.85 -21.15 -26.39
C GLY A 737 2.73 -21.35 -27.90
N ILE A 738 2.62 -22.61 -28.36
CA ILE A 738 2.34 -22.96 -29.75
C ILE A 738 0.95 -22.46 -30.16
N LEU A 739 -0.07 -22.64 -29.31
CA LEU A 739 -1.43 -22.15 -29.60
C LEU A 739 -1.46 -20.61 -29.65
N ARG A 740 -0.78 -19.90 -28.74
CA ARG A 740 -0.61 -18.44 -28.79
C ARG A 740 0.16 -18.01 -30.05
N PHE A 741 1.24 -18.68 -30.41
CA PHE A 741 2.00 -18.40 -31.62
C PHE A 741 1.16 -18.65 -32.88
N LEU A 742 0.35 -19.70 -32.92
CA LEU A 742 -0.55 -19.99 -34.03
C LEU A 742 -1.71 -18.98 -34.08
N ILE A 743 -2.27 -18.56 -32.95
CA ILE A 743 -3.34 -17.54 -32.87
C ILE A 743 -2.79 -16.17 -33.24
N TYR A 744 -1.69 -15.72 -32.63
CA TYR A 744 -1.06 -14.44 -32.96
C TYR A 744 -0.48 -14.45 -34.37
N GLY A 745 0.10 -15.56 -34.81
CA GLY A 745 0.60 -15.75 -36.16
C GLY A 745 -0.52 -15.75 -37.19
N SER A 746 -1.69 -16.35 -36.91
CA SER A 746 -2.85 -16.33 -37.81
C SER A 746 -3.59 -14.99 -37.80
N ILE A 747 -3.63 -14.27 -36.67
CA ILE A 747 -4.13 -12.88 -36.59
C ILE A 747 -3.20 -11.94 -37.36
N ALA A 748 -1.88 -12.03 -37.13
CA ALA A 748 -0.88 -11.23 -37.83
C ALA A 748 -0.89 -11.54 -39.34
N LEU A 749 -0.94 -12.82 -39.72
CA LEU A 749 -1.08 -13.24 -41.10
C LEU A 749 -2.41 -12.78 -41.70
N GLY A 750 -3.51 -12.83 -40.95
CA GLY A 750 -4.82 -12.32 -41.37
C GLY A 750 -4.81 -10.81 -41.61
N ILE A 751 -4.13 -10.05 -40.75
CA ILE A 751 -3.92 -8.60 -40.88
C ILE A 751 -3.01 -8.28 -42.07
N ILE A 752 -1.93 -9.04 -42.27
CA ILE A 752 -1.01 -8.90 -43.40
C ILE A 752 -1.72 -9.25 -44.71
N LEU A 753 -2.46 -10.36 -44.77
CA LEU A 753 -3.23 -10.78 -45.94
C LEU A 753 -4.36 -9.77 -46.24
N ALA A 754 -5.02 -9.21 -45.23
CA ALA A 754 -6.01 -8.14 -45.39
C ALA A 754 -5.36 -6.83 -45.87
N GLY A 755 -4.16 -6.49 -45.37
CA GLY A 755 -3.37 -5.34 -45.77
C GLY A 755 -2.84 -5.44 -47.20
N LEU A 756 -2.40 -6.63 -47.61
CA LEU A 756 -1.97 -6.94 -48.97
C LEU A 756 -3.16 -6.93 -49.96
N ARG A 757 -4.34 -7.33 -49.51
CA ARG A 757 -5.57 -7.34 -50.32
C ARG A 757 -6.24 -5.96 -50.43
N HIS A 758 -5.97 -5.04 -49.50
CA HIS A 758 -6.58 -3.71 -49.46
C HIS A 758 -5.54 -2.61 -49.23
N PRO A 759 -5.12 -1.85 -50.29
CA PRO A 759 -4.03 -0.87 -50.22
C PRO A 759 -4.16 0.17 -49.09
N TYR A 760 -5.39 0.55 -48.76
CA TYR A 760 -5.70 1.44 -47.63
C TYR A 760 -5.33 0.83 -46.26
N ILE A 761 -5.64 -0.46 -46.03
CA ILE A 761 -5.30 -1.16 -44.78
C ILE A 761 -3.78 -1.31 -44.68
N GLY A 762 -3.12 -1.69 -45.78
CA GLY A 762 -1.66 -1.75 -45.85
C GLY A 762 -1.00 -0.41 -45.52
N ARG A 763 -1.50 0.71 -46.08
CA ARG A 763 -1.00 2.07 -45.78
C ARG A 763 -1.21 2.44 -44.31
N ARG A 764 -2.36 2.12 -43.71
CA ARG A 764 -2.62 2.38 -42.29
C ARG A 764 -1.67 1.62 -41.38
N LEU A 765 -1.49 0.31 -41.61
CA LEU A 765 -0.53 -0.52 -40.87
C LEU A 765 0.90 0.02 -40.99
N LEU A 766 1.29 0.50 -42.17
CA LEU A 766 2.62 1.08 -42.38
C LEU A 766 2.80 2.44 -41.67
N ILE A 767 1.73 3.24 -41.52
CA ILE A 767 1.76 4.51 -40.75
C ILE A 767 1.77 4.25 -39.23
N MET A 768 1.18 3.15 -38.76
CA MET A 768 1.17 2.80 -37.34
C MET A 768 2.58 2.60 -36.79
N VAL A 769 3.49 1.99 -37.56
CA VAL A 769 4.87 1.71 -37.15
C VAL A 769 5.65 2.99 -36.79
N PRO A 770 5.81 3.99 -37.69
CA PRO A 770 6.50 5.23 -37.35
C PRO A 770 5.76 6.05 -36.29
N THR A 771 4.43 5.95 -36.22
CA THR A 771 3.63 6.62 -35.17
C THR A 771 3.98 6.07 -33.78
N LEU A 772 3.96 4.74 -33.63
CA LEU A 772 4.32 4.09 -32.38
C LEU A 772 5.79 4.32 -32.00
N LEU A 773 6.69 4.40 -32.99
CA LEU A 773 8.10 4.73 -32.77
C LEU A 773 8.29 6.16 -32.24
N ILE A 774 7.55 7.14 -32.79
CA ILE A 774 7.60 8.52 -32.27
C ILE A 774 7.05 8.56 -30.85
N ILE A 775 5.92 7.88 -30.61
CA ILE A 775 5.31 7.82 -29.29
C ILE A 775 6.24 7.14 -28.27
N SER A 776 6.95 6.08 -28.66
CA SER A 776 7.89 5.40 -27.75
C SER A 776 9.06 6.32 -27.36
N VAL A 777 9.59 7.12 -28.28
CA VAL A 777 10.61 8.15 -27.95
C VAL A 777 10.04 9.19 -26.98
N ILE A 778 8.87 9.74 -27.28
CA ILE A 778 8.22 10.76 -26.43
C ILE A 778 7.97 10.21 -25.04
N THR A 779 7.42 8.99 -24.95
CA THR A 779 7.15 8.31 -23.69
C THR A 779 8.42 8.13 -22.88
N PHE A 780 9.49 7.63 -23.52
CA PHE A 780 10.78 7.42 -22.87
C PHE A 780 11.43 8.72 -22.36
N VAL A 781 11.29 9.82 -23.10
CA VAL A 781 11.75 11.14 -22.65
C VAL A 781 10.93 11.62 -21.46
N ILE A 782 9.59 11.57 -21.55
CA ILE A 782 8.69 12.04 -20.50
C ILE A 782 8.96 11.32 -19.18
N ILE A 783 9.10 10.00 -19.21
CA ILE A 783 9.34 9.25 -17.99
C ILE A 783 10.68 9.59 -17.34
N GLN A 784 11.67 10.13 -18.07
CA GLN A 784 12.99 10.51 -17.53
C GLN A 784 13.10 11.99 -17.11
N LEU A 785 12.05 12.80 -17.32
CA LEU A 785 12.06 14.21 -16.92
C LEU A 785 12.03 14.43 -15.40
N PRO A 786 11.32 13.64 -14.58
CA PRO A 786 11.31 13.82 -13.13
C PRO A 786 12.73 13.72 -12.53
N PRO A 787 13.12 14.61 -11.60
CA PRO A 787 14.40 14.49 -10.92
C PRO A 787 14.38 13.33 -9.91
N GLY A 788 15.11 12.26 -10.24
CA GLY A 788 15.22 11.04 -9.42
C GLY A 788 14.12 10.01 -9.71
N ASP A 789 14.45 8.74 -9.52
CA ASP A 789 13.56 7.58 -9.64
C ASP A 789 13.60 6.71 -8.36
N PHE A 790 12.73 5.69 -8.27
CA PHE A 790 12.72 4.78 -7.13
C PHE A 790 14.09 4.16 -6.85
N ILE A 791 14.83 3.77 -7.91
CA ILE A 791 16.15 3.16 -7.78
C ILE A 791 17.18 4.15 -7.26
N THR A 792 17.11 5.42 -7.64
CA THR A 792 17.99 6.49 -7.15
C THR A 792 17.81 6.66 -5.63
N ALA A 793 16.56 6.65 -5.15
CA ALA A 793 16.26 6.70 -3.73
C ALA A 793 16.75 5.44 -3.01
N ARG A 794 16.54 4.26 -3.60
CA ARG A 794 17.02 2.98 -3.04
C ARG A 794 18.53 2.86 -3.01
N ILE A 795 19.24 3.36 -4.04
CA ILE A 795 20.69 3.41 -4.08
C ILE A 795 21.19 4.35 -2.98
N GLN A 796 20.58 5.51 -2.78
CA GLN A 796 20.93 6.40 -1.66
C GLN A 796 20.72 5.71 -0.31
N GLU A 797 19.61 4.98 -0.14
CA GLU A 797 19.34 4.17 1.04
C GLU A 797 20.45 3.14 1.32
N LEU A 798 20.81 2.36 0.30
CA LEU A 798 21.87 1.36 0.37
C LEU A 798 23.26 2.00 0.59
N GLN A 799 23.52 3.17 0.02
CA GLN A 799 24.78 3.89 0.25
C GLN A 799 24.96 4.34 1.71
N MET A 800 23.85 4.56 2.43
CA MET A 800 23.91 4.94 3.85
C MET A 800 24.13 3.74 4.78
N SER A 801 23.85 2.50 4.39
CA SER A 801 24.17 1.34 5.23
C SER A 801 25.68 1.09 5.31
N GLY A 802 26.42 1.44 4.25
CA GLY A 802 27.89 1.48 4.25
C GLY A 802 28.59 0.13 4.32
N ASP A 803 27.87 -0.98 4.18
CA ASP A 803 28.37 -2.35 4.14
C ASP A 803 28.62 -2.87 2.71
N ASP A 804 29.52 -3.84 2.56
CA ASP A 804 29.95 -4.37 1.25
C ASP A 804 28.77 -5.02 0.49
N ALA A 805 27.82 -5.61 1.22
CA ALA A 805 26.59 -6.17 0.65
C ALA A 805 25.72 -5.11 -0.03
N ALA A 806 25.64 -3.90 0.53
CA ALA A 806 24.91 -2.81 -0.09
C ALA A 806 25.61 -2.25 -1.33
N VAL A 807 26.95 -2.21 -1.33
CA VAL A 807 27.74 -1.84 -2.53
C VAL A 807 27.44 -2.79 -3.68
N GLN A 808 27.46 -4.11 -3.44
CA GLN A 808 27.11 -5.09 -4.46
C GLN A 808 25.65 -4.93 -4.92
N ALA A 809 24.72 -4.71 -3.99
CA ALA A 809 23.31 -4.49 -4.34
C ALA A 809 23.11 -3.23 -5.21
N ILE A 810 23.88 -2.16 -5.00
CA ILE A 810 23.86 -0.96 -5.84
C ILE A 810 24.34 -1.29 -7.26
N GLU A 811 25.46 -2.00 -7.40
CA GLU A 811 25.98 -2.41 -8.71
C GLU A 811 25.00 -3.35 -9.44
N ASP A 812 24.39 -4.29 -8.71
CA ASP A 812 23.35 -5.17 -9.25
C ASP A 812 22.15 -4.38 -9.78
N LEU A 813 21.70 -3.33 -9.07
CA LEU A 813 20.61 -2.45 -9.52
C LEU A 813 21.00 -1.63 -10.75
N LYS A 814 22.23 -1.10 -10.79
CA LYS A 814 22.75 -0.38 -11.94
C LYS A 814 22.83 -1.28 -13.18
N GLU A 815 23.31 -2.51 -13.02
CA GLU A 815 23.38 -3.49 -14.10
C GLU A 815 21.97 -3.91 -14.55
N LEU A 816 21.08 -4.25 -13.61
CA LEU A 816 19.72 -4.72 -13.89
C LEU A 816 18.89 -3.72 -14.69
N PHE A 817 19.02 -2.42 -14.38
CA PHE A 817 18.28 -1.35 -15.06
C PHE A 817 19.12 -0.56 -16.08
N TYR A 818 20.35 -1.01 -16.36
CA TYR A 818 21.30 -0.40 -17.28
C TYR A 818 21.55 1.08 -16.99
N LEU A 819 21.69 1.46 -15.73
CA LEU A 819 21.76 2.87 -15.33
C LEU A 819 23.01 3.59 -15.84
N ASP A 820 24.12 2.86 -16.03
CA ASP A 820 25.39 3.38 -16.56
C ASP A 820 25.41 3.54 -18.09
N ASP A 821 24.46 2.92 -18.80
CA ASP A 821 24.37 3.03 -20.24
C ASP A 821 23.90 4.44 -20.66
N PRO A 822 24.43 5.00 -21.77
CA PRO A 822 23.92 6.26 -22.31
C PRO A 822 22.41 6.20 -22.55
N PRO A 823 21.66 7.31 -22.38
CA PRO A 823 20.19 7.30 -22.49
C PRO A 823 19.66 6.69 -23.79
N VAL A 824 20.39 6.87 -24.90
CA VAL A 824 20.04 6.29 -26.20
C VAL A 824 20.15 4.77 -26.19
N VAL A 825 21.17 4.20 -25.56
CA VAL A 825 21.34 2.74 -25.45
C VAL A 825 20.23 2.15 -24.59
N ARG A 826 19.93 2.78 -23.45
CA ARG A 826 18.79 2.39 -22.59
C ARG A 826 17.46 2.41 -23.36
N TYR A 827 17.25 3.41 -24.23
CA TYR A 827 16.08 3.47 -25.10
C TYR A 827 16.03 2.29 -26.09
N LEU A 828 17.15 1.99 -26.76
CA LEU A 828 17.22 0.89 -27.72
C LEU A 828 17.01 -0.48 -27.07
N ARG A 829 17.48 -0.65 -25.82
CA ARG A 829 17.22 -1.84 -24.98
C ARG A 829 15.75 -1.92 -24.59
N TRP A 830 15.19 -0.84 -24.04
CA TRP A 830 13.77 -0.77 -23.64
C TRP A 830 12.82 -1.03 -24.82
N LEU A 831 13.10 -0.43 -25.98
CA LEU A 831 12.35 -0.69 -27.21
C LEU A 831 12.55 -2.14 -27.72
N GLY A 832 13.70 -2.77 -27.44
CA GLY A 832 14.04 -4.11 -27.92
C GLY A 832 14.76 -4.12 -29.27
N VAL A 833 15.23 -2.97 -29.77
CA VAL A 833 16.07 -2.91 -30.97
C VAL A 833 17.47 -3.47 -30.67
N TYR A 834 17.96 -3.26 -29.44
CA TYR A 834 19.29 -3.71 -29.04
C TYR A 834 19.45 -5.24 -29.13
N TRP A 835 18.37 -5.98 -28.85
CA TRP A 835 18.31 -7.44 -29.01
C TRP A 835 18.72 -7.93 -30.41
N PHE A 836 18.43 -7.19 -31.48
CA PHE A 836 18.81 -7.62 -32.83
C PHE A 836 20.31 -7.51 -33.11
N PHE A 837 21.07 -6.85 -32.24
CA PHE A 837 22.53 -6.78 -32.32
C PHE A 837 23.21 -7.85 -31.46
N THR A 838 22.61 -8.25 -30.33
CA THR A 838 23.23 -9.16 -29.35
C THR A 838 22.63 -10.56 -29.36
N PHE A 839 21.36 -10.69 -29.73
CA PHE A 839 20.52 -11.88 -29.58
C PHE A 839 20.47 -12.43 -28.15
N ALA A 840 20.86 -11.62 -27.16
CA ALA A 840 20.89 -12.02 -25.75
C ALA A 840 19.49 -11.92 -25.14
N PRO A 841 19.01 -12.93 -24.37
CA PRO A 841 17.71 -12.87 -23.70
C PRO A 841 17.52 -11.63 -22.80
N ALA A 842 18.59 -11.16 -22.16
CA ALA A 842 18.58 -9.98 -21.30
C ALA A 842 18.19 -8.69 -22.04
N ASP A 843 18.43 -8.63 -23.36
CA ASP A 843 18.25 -7.42 -24.17
C ASP A 843 16.87 -7.36 -24.84
N GLN A 844 15.98 -8.31 -24.53
CA GLN A 844 14.60 -8.30 -24.99
C GLN A 844 13.86 -7.11 -24.42
N GLY A 845 13.24 -6.32 -25.30
CA GLY A 845 12.40 -5.18 -24.93
C GLY A 845 11.01 -5.28 -25.56
N LEU A 846 10.39 -4.12 -25.75
CA LEU A 846 9.01 -3.98 -26.19
C LEU A 846 8.71 -4.76 -27.48
N LEU A 847 9.61 -4.74 -28.46
CA LEU A 847 9.45 -5.42 -29.75
C LEU A 847 9.38 -6.96 -29.63
N GLN A 848 10.00 -7.53 -28.60
CA GLN A 848 9.93 -8.97 -28.30
C GLN A 848 8.75 -9.31 -27.37
N GLY A 849 7.96 -8.30 -26.98
CA GLY A 849 6.85 -8.46 -26.05
C GLY A 849 7.26 -8.38 -24.58
N ASN A 850 8.46 -7.90 -24.26
CA ASN A 850 8.92 -7.65 -22.90
C ASN A 850 8.64 -6.19 -22.51
N LEU A 851 7.72 -5.96 -21.58
CA LEU A 851 7.40 -4.63 -21.05
C LEU A 851 8.42 -4.14 -20.00
N GLY A 852 9.49 -4.89 -19.76
CA GLY A 852 10.53 -4.55 -18.78
C GLY A 852 10.17 -4.96 -17.36
N ARG A 853 10.87 -4.35 -16.40
CA ARG A 853 10.74 -4.62 -14.97
C ARG A 853 10.26 -3.38 -14.22
N SER A 854 9.42 -3.62 -13.22
CA SER A 854 9.08 -2.63 -12.20
C SER A 854 10.33 -2.26 -11.41
N MET A 855 10.57 -0.97 -11.21
CA MET A 855 11.66 -0.48 -10.35
C MET A 855 11.37 -0.73 -8.87
N GLU A 856 10.10 -0.69 -8.46
CA GLU A 856 9.68 -0.88 -7.07
C GLU A 856 9.87 -2.33 -6.61
N ASP A 857 9.29 -3.29 -7.35
CA ASP A 857 9.25 -4.70 -6.92
C ASP A 857 10.24 -5.59 -7.67
N THR A 858 10.96 -5.07 -8.67
CA THR A 858 11.80 -5.83 -9.63
C THR A 858 11.06 -6.90 -10.43
N ARG A 859 9.73 -6.97 -10.34
CA ARG A 859 8.87 -7.93 -11.06
C ARG A 859 8.73 -7.58 -12.54
N LEU A 860 8.46 -8.58 -13.37
CA LEU A 860 8.17 -8.37 -14.79
C LEU A 860 6.85 -7.62 -14.96
N VAL A 861 6.87 -6.53 -15.72
CA VAL A 861 5.68 -5.70 -15.96
C VAL A 861 4.58 -6.50 -16.68
N ASN A 862 4.94 -7.48 -17.51
CA ASN A 862 4.00 -8.39 -18.17
C ASN A 862 3.07 -9.10 -17.18
N ASP A 863 3.61 -9.57 -16.05
CA ASP A 863 2.85 -10.32 -15.05
C ASP A 863 1.94 -9.41 -14.23
N VAL A 864 2.37 -8.16 -14.02
CA VAL A 864 1.60 -7.14 -13.30
C VAL A 864 0.47 -6.55 -14.17
N VAL A 865 0.69 -6.33 -15.46
CA VAL A 865 -0.30 -5.60 -16.30
C VAL A 865 -1.21 -6.56 -17.08
N GLY A 866 -0.78 -7.80 -17.37
CA GLY A 866 -1.43 -8.72 -18.31
C GLY A 866 -2.96 -8.86 -18.18
N ASP A 867 -3.46 -9.29 -17.02
CA ASP A 867 -4.90 -9.48 -16.80
C ASP A 867 -5.66 -8.15 -16.76
N ARG A 868 -5.02 -7.09 -16.24
CA ARG A 868 -5.61 -5.75 -16.14
C ARG A 868 -5.87 -5.15 -17.51
N ILE A 869 -5.01 -5.40 -18.51
CA ILE A 869 -5.26 -4.97 -19.89
C ILE A 869 -6.54 -5.60 -20.41
N LEU A 870 -6.73 -6.91 -20.21
CA LEU A 870 -7.92 -7.61 -20.69
C LEU A 870 -9.20 -7.05 -20.06
N LEU A 871 -9.20 -6.84 -18.74
CA LEU A 871 -10.34 -6.26 -18.03
C LEU A 871 -10.61 -4.81 -18.46
N THR A 872 -9.56 -4.03 -18.69
CA THR A 872 -9.66 -2.65 -19.19
C THR A 872 -10.27 -2.61 -20.59
N VAL A 873 -9.84 -3.48 -21.51
CA VAL A 873 -10.40 -3.60 -22.85
C VAL A 873 -11.85 -4.06 -22.81
N LEU A 874 -12.18 -5.03 -21.96
CA LEU A 874 -13.55 -5.54 -21.80
C LEU A 874 -14.49 -4.43 -21.29
N ILE A 875 -14.12 -3.73 -20.21
CA ILE A 875 -14.92 -2.63 -19.67
C ILE A 875 -15.07 -1.52 -20.71
N SER A 876 -13.99 -1.17 -21.41
CA SER A 876 -14.01 -0.12 -22.43
C SER A 876 -14.94 -0.49 -23.59
N PHE A 877 -14.87 -1.74 -24.06
CA PHE A 877 -15.74 -2.25 -25.11
C PHE A 877 -17.21 -2.25 -24.69
N LEU A 878 -17.54 -2.77 -23.51
CA LEU A 878 -18.91 -2.76 -22.99
C LEU A 878 -19.44 -1.33 -22.78
N THR A 879 -18.58 -0.42 -22.37
CA THR A 879 -18.91 1.02 -22.23
C THR A 879 -19.23 1.65 -23.59
N ILE A 880 -18.47 1.34 -24.64
CA ILE A 880 -18.76 1.80 -26.00
C ILE A 880 -20.10 1.25 -26.48
N VAL A 881 -20.34 -0.06 -26.29
CA VAL A 881 -21.59 -0.71 -26.68
C VAL A 881 -22.78 -0.09 -25.94
N PHE A 882 -22.68 0.10 -24.62
CA PHE A 882 -23.68 0.78 -23.81
C PHE A 882 -23.94 2.19 -24.33
N THR A 883 -22.88 2.97 -24.51
CA THR A 883 -22.96 4.36 -24.99
C THR A 883 -23.71 4.45 -26.31
N TRP A 884 -23.38 3.58 -27.27
CA TRP A 884 -24.00 3.57 -28.58
C TRP A 884 -25.45 3.07 -28.54
N ALA A 885 -25.72 2.04 -27.74
CA ALA A 885 -27.05 1.46 -27.57
C ALA A 885 -28.08 2.50 -27.10
N PHE A 886 -27.66 3.46 -26.25
CA PHE A 886 -28.53 4.54 -25.79
C PHE A 886 -28.42 5.82 -26.63
N ALA A 887 -27.21 6.23 -27.03
CA ALA A 887 -27.01 7.50 -27.69
C ALA A 887 -27.56 7.53 -29.13
N ILE A 888 -27.42 6.44 -29.89
CA ILE A 888 -27.87 6.38 -31.28
C ILE A 888 -29.40 6.49 -31.34
N PRO A 889 -30.20 5.67 -30.64
CA PRO A 889 -31.66 5.79 -30.71
C PRO A 889 -32.18 7.12 -30.16
N ALA A 890 -31.64 7.61 -29.03
CA ALA A 890 -32.06 8.87 -28.43
C ALA A 890 -31.73 10.07 -29.33
N GLY A 891 -30.52 10.11 -29.90
CA GLY A 891 -30.11 11.16 -30.82
C GLY A 891 -30.89 11.14 -32.14
N ILE A 892 -31.18 9.95 -32.68
CA ILE A 892 -32.05 9.79 -33.86
C ILE A 892 -33.44 10.34 -33.57
N TYR A 893 -34.04 9.94 -32.45
CA TYR A 893 -35.38 10.38 -32.08
C TYR A 893 -35.43 11.90 -31.91
N SER A 894 -34.46 12.46 -31.18
CA SER A 894 -34.33 13.88 -30.89
C SER A 894 -34.18 14.73 -32.17
N ALA A 895 -33.41 14.26 -33.17
CA ALA A 895 -33.29 14.96 -34.46
C ALA A 895 -34.55 14.88 -35.32
N VAL A 896 -35.21 13.72 -35.38
CA VAL A 896 -36.42 13.52 -36.21
C VAL A 896 -37.63 14.24 -35.63
N ARG A 897 -37.73 14.33 -34.30
CA ARG A 897 -38.81 15.01 -33.57
C ARG A 897 -38.29 16.23 -32.82
N GLN A 898 -37.57 17.08 -33.54
CA GLN A 898 -37.00 18.32 -33.01
C GLN A 898 -38.08 19.17 -32.32
N TYR A 899 -37.75 19.72 -31.15
CA TYR A 899 -38.65 20.54 -30.32
C TYR A 899 -39.86 19.81 -29.73
N SER A 900 -39.90 18.47 -29.80
CA SER A 900 -40.91 17.69 -29.09
C SER A 900 -40.63 17.64 -27.59
N THR A 901 -41.65 17.39 -26.77
CA THR A 901 -41.49 17.22 -25.31
C THR A 901 -40.44 16.15 -24.96
N PHE A 902 -40.40 15.06 -25.74
CA PHE A 902 -39.44 13.99 -25.52
C PHE A 902 -38.02 14.34 -26.01
N ASP A 903 -37.86 15.24 -27.00
CA ASP A 903 -36.56 15.85 -27.34
C ASP A 903 -36.02 16.65 -26.15
N TYR A 904 -36.86 17.47 -25.52
CA TYR A 904 -36.49 18.21 -24.31
C TYR A 904 -36.16 17.29 -23.13
N ILE A 905 -36.93 16.22 -22.90
CA ILE A 905 -36.65 15.24 -21.84
C ILE A 905 -35.30 14.53 -22.06
N LEU A 906 -35.06 13.99 -23.27
CA LEU A 906 -33.79 13.32 -23.58
C LEU A 906 -32.60 14.28 -23.48
N THR A 907 -32.79 15.53 -23.90
CA THR A 907 -31.77 16.58 -23.79
C THR A 907 -31.49 16.94 -22.33
N LEU A 908 -32.53 17.06 -21.49
CA LEU A 908 -32.41 17.32 -20.06
C LEU A 908 -31.67 16.17 -19.34
N ILE A 909 -32.06 14.91 -19.61
CA ILE A 909 -31.37 13.73 -19.08
C ILE A 909 -29.92 13.72 -19.53
N GLY A 910 -29.65 14.06 -20.80
CA GLY A 910 -28.29 14.23 -21.30
C GLY A 910 -27.51 15.30 -20.53
N PHE A 911 -28.10 16.47 -20.27
CA PHE A 911 -27.45 17.52 -19.47
C PHE A 911 -27.15 17.05 -18.05
N ILE A 912 -28.09 16.39 -17.37
CA ILE A 912 -27.86 15.80 -16.05
C ILE A 912 -26.68 14.83 -16.10
N GLY A 913 -26.65 13.92 -17.08
CA GLY A 913 -25.56 12.94 -17.24
C GLY A 913 -24.18 13.56 -17.51
N MET A 914 -24.10 14.78 -18.04
CA MET A 914 -22.83 15.52 -18.18
C MET A 914 -22.49 16.42 -17.00
N SER A 915 -23.50 16.87 -16.25
CA SER A 915 -23.30 17.74 -15.10
C SER A 915 -22.94 16.96 -13.83
N VAL A 916 -23.35 15.70 -13.72
CA VAL A 916 -22.99 14.84 -12.58
C VAL A 916 -21.56 14.31 -12.78
N PRO A 917 -20.64 14.56 -11.82
CA PRO A 917 -19.31 13.96 -11.86
C PRO A 917 -19.37 12.43 -11.82
N ASN A 918 -18.61 11.75 -12.68
CA ASN A 918 -18.65 10.28 -12.77
C ASN A 918 -18.33 9.57 -11.45
N PHE A 919 -17.40 10.10 -10.66
CA PHE A 919 -17.07 9.51 -9.36
C PHE A 919 -18.25 9.61 -8.37
N LEU A 920 -19.02 10.71 -8.40
CA LEU A 920 -20.20 10.89 -7.56
C LEU A 920 -21.30 9.91 -7.99
N LEU A 921 -21.49 9.74 -9.31
CA LEU A 921 -22.39 8.72 -9.84
C LEU A 921 -21.97 7.32 -9.42
N ALA A 922 -20.67 7.02 -9.40
CA ALA A 922 -20.15 5.75 -8.89
C ALA A 922 -20.53 5.53 -7.42
N LEU A 923 -20.33 6.53 -6.55
CA LEU A 923 -20.70 6.45 -5.13
C LEU A 923 -22.22 6.24 -4.94
N LEU A 924 -23.05 6.95 -5.71
CA LEU A 924 -24.51 6.78 -5.68
C LEU A 924 -24.93 5.38 -6.13
N LEU A 925 -24.30 4.86 -7.20
CA LEU A 925 -24.59 3.51 -7.68
C LEU A 925 -24.10 2.43 -6.73
N ILE A 926 -22.95 2.62 -6.06
CA ILE A 926 -22.51 1.75 -4.96
C ILE A 926 -23.59 1.71 -3.87
N TYR A 927 -24.00 2.89 -3.37
CA TYR A 927 -25.00 3.00 -2.32
C TYR A 927 -26.35 2.37 -2.71
N TRP A 928 -26.83 2.61 -3.92
CA TRP A 928 -28.07 1.99 -4.41
C TRP A 928 -27.90 0.50 -4.67
N SER A 929 -26.74 0.05 -5.15
CA SER A 929 -26.51 -1.38 -5.39
C SER A 929 -26.53 -2.20 -4.11
N ASP A 930 -26.01 -1.64 -3.03
CA ASP A 930 -26.06 -2.23 -1.71
C ASP A 930 -27.50 -2.29 -1.18
N ILE A 931 -28.23 -1.17 -1.18
CA ILE A 931 -29.59 -1.11 -0.64
C ILE A 931 -30.59 -1.97 -1.40
N TRP A 932 -30.59 -1.88 -2.73
CA TRP A 932 -31.66 -2.47 -3.55
C TRP A 932 -31.35 -3.88 -4.04
N PHE A 933 -30.07 -4.21 -4.21
CA PHE A 933 -29.65 -5.51 -4.74
C PHE A 933 -28.84 -6.33 -3.75
N GLY A 934 -28.39 -5.76 -2.61
CA GLY A 934 -27.50 -6.44 -1.67
C GLY A 934 -26.15 -6.80 -2.29
N ILE A 935 -25.74 -6.09 -3.35
CA ILE A 935 -24.48 -6.34 -4.06
C ILE A 935 -23.50 -5.26 -3.61
N GLN A 936 -22.39 -5.68 -2.99
CA GLN A 936 -21.25 -4.82 -2.70
C GLN A 936 -20.45 -4.63 -4.00
N VAL A 937 -20.45 -3.44 -4.57
CA VAL A 937 -19.89 -3.17 -5.91
C VAL A 937 -18.46 -2.60 -5.87
N THR A 938 -17.69 -2.93 -4.83
CA THR A 938 -16.26 -2.65 -4.85
C THR A 938 -15.54 -3.83 -5.52
N GLY A 939 -14.82 -3.56 -6.61
CA GLY A 939 -14.19 -4.57 -7.46
C GLY A 939 -15.06 -5.08 -8.60
N LEU A 940 -14.52 -6.04 -9.37
CA LEU A 940 -15.22 -6.73 -10.47
C LEU A 940 -15.70 -8.13 -10.09
N PHE A 941 -15.26 -8.62 -8.94
CA PHE A 941 -15.54 -9.94 -8.42
C PHE A 941 -15.77 -9.82 -6.92
N SER A 942 -16.62 -10.66 -6.36
CA SER A 942 -16.68 -10.84 -4.91
C SER A 942 -15.34 -11.39 -4.38
N ALA A 943 -15.06 -11.17 -3.10
CA ALA A 943 -13.81 -11.57 -2.46
C ALA A 943 -13.45 -13.06 -2.68
N GLU A 944 -14.47 -13.92 -2.73
CA GLU A 944 -14.31 -15.36 -2.97
C GLU A 944 -13.81 -15.67 -4.39
N PHE A 945 -14.42 -15.08 -5.42
CA PHE A 945 -14.07 -15.29 -6.83
C PHE A 945 -12.85 -14.49 -7.27
N ALA A 946 -12.54 -13.39 -6.57
CA ALA A 946 -11.35 -12.58 -6.83
C ALA A 946 -10.06 -13.40 -6.66
N ALA A 947 -9.99 -14.26 -5.64
CA ALA A 947 -8.83 -15.12 -5.35
C ALA A 947 -8.70 -16.35 -6.26
N GLN A 948 -9.68 -16.63 -7.11
CA GLN A 948 -9.68 -17.79 -8.01
C GLN A 948 -8.91 -17.47 -9.31
N PRO A 949 -7.78 -18.12 -9.62
CA PRO A 949 -7.02 -17.82 -10.85
C PRO A 949 -7.67 -18.39 -12.12
N GLU A 950 -8.49 -19.44 -11.99
CA GLU A 950 -9.12 -20.12 -13.12
C GLU A 950 -10.47 -19.47 -13.49
N TRP A 951 -10.83 -19.49 -14.78
CA TRP A 951 -12.15 -19.05 -15.23
C TRP A 951 -13.10 -20.24 -15.25
N ASP A 952 -14.18 -20.13 -14.47
CA ASP A 952 -15.30 -21.05 -14.53
C ASP A 952 -16.62 -20.28 -14.75
N TRP A 953 -17.71 -21.04 -14.88
CA TRP A 953 -19.03 -20.46 -15.10
C TRP A 953 -19.53 -19.61 -13.92
N PRO A 954 -19.41 -20.06 -12.64
CA PRO A 954 -19.73 -19.23 -11.48
C PRO A 954 -19.02 -17.87 -11.46
N LYS A 955 -17.70 -17.83 -11.68
CA LYS A 955 -16.91 -16.61 -11.72
C LYS A 955 -17.32 -15.68 -12.88
N PHE A 956 -17.68 -16.26 -14.04
CA PHE A 956 -18.20 -15.46 -15.16
C PHE A 956 -19.55 -14.80 -14.80
N VAL A 957 -20.46 -15.54 -14.15
CA VAL A 957 -21.74 -15.00 -13.69
C VAL A 957 -21.51 -13.91 -12.64
N ASP A 958 -20.57 -14.12 -11.71
CA ASP A 958 -20.17 -13.13 -10.72
C ASP A 958 -19.68 -11.83 -11.38
N LEU A 959 -18.78 -11.92 -12.37
CA LEU A 959 -18.35 -10.75 -13.14
C LEU A 959 -19.51 -9.98 -13.76
N MET A 960 -20.48 -10.69 -14.36
CA MET A 960 -21.64 -10.03 -15.00
C MET A 960 -22.52 -9.29 -14.00
N LYS A 961 -22.58 -9.74 -12.74
CA LYS A 961 -23.30 -9.03 -11.66
C LYS A 961 -22.64 -7.73 -11.24
N HIS A 962 -21.32 -7.60 -11.41
CA HIS A 962 -20.55 -6.43 -10.97
C HIS A 962 -20.21 -5.46 -12.11
N ILE A 963 -19.92 -5.97 -13.32
CA ILE A 963 -19.37 -5.17 -14.44
C ILE A 963 -20.32 -4.09 -14.97
N TRP A 964 -21.64 -4.20 -14.74
CA TRP A 964 -22.59 -3.22 -15.26
C TRP A 964 -22.45 -1.85 -14.60
N VAL A 965 -22.03 -1.78 -13.34
CA VAL A 965 -21.84 -0.50 -12.63
C VAL A 965 -20.74 0.35 -13.25
N PRO A 966 -19.49 -0.14 -13.43
CA PRO A 966 -18.48 0.65 -14.11
C PRO A 966 -18.88 1.00 -15.55
N VAL A 967 -19.58 0.12 -16.26
CA VAL A 967 -20.09 0.38 -17.61
C VAL A 967 -21.11 1.53 -17.63
N VAL A 968 -22.05 1.57 -16.67
CA VAL A 968 -23.03 2.65 -16.56
C VAL A 968 -22.37 3.96 -16.15
N VAL A 969 -21.47 3.95 -15.16
CA VAL A 969 -20.76 5.15 -14.71
C VAL A 969 -19.97 5.77 -15.86
N LEU A 970 -19.12 4.96 -16.51
CA LEU A 970 -18.26 5.44 -17.60
C LEU A 970 -19.08 5.80 -18.85
N GLY A 971 -20.18 5.07 -19.09
CA GLY A 971 -21.02 5.22 -20.27
C GLY A 971 -21.99 6.40 -20.22
N THR A 972 -22.46 6.81 -19.04
CA THR A 972 -23.52 7.84 -18.90
C THR A 972 -23.07 9.21 -19.45
N ALA A 973 -21.90 9.69 -19.04
CA ALA A 973 -21.34 10.95 -19.53
C ALA A 973 -21.06 10.91 -21.04
N GLY A 974 -20.50 9.78 -21.52
CA GLY A 974 -20.27 9.53 -22.94
C GLY A 974 -21.58 9.54 -23.74
N THR A 975 -22.63 8.90 -23.22
CA THR A 975 -23.95 8.80 -23.86
C THR A 975 -24.54 10.18 -24.08
N ALA A 976 -24.53 11.03 -23.07
CA ALA A 976 -25.06 12.38 -23.16
C ALA A 976 -24.33 13.25 -24.21
N GLY A 977 -23.01 13.16 -24.27
CA GLY A 977 -22.22 13.80 -25.33
C GLY A 977 -22.60 13.27 -26.71
N MET A 978 -22.65 11.95 -26.86
CA MET A 978 -22.91 11.30 -28.14
C MET A 978 -24.35 11.50 -28.64
N ILE A 979 -25.36 11.66 -27.77
CA ILE A 979 -26.73 12.03 -28.18
C ILE A 979 -26.70 13.35 -28.96
N ARG A 980 -25.96 14.35 -28.47
CA ARG A 980 -25.85 15.67 -29.11
C ARG A 980 -25.11 15.60 -30.43
N VAL A 981 -24.04 14.82 -30.48
CA VAL A 981 -23.30 14.56 -31.73
C VAL A 981 -24.21 13.91 -32.77
N MET A 982 -24.94 12.84 -32.41
CA MET A 982 -25.88 12.18 -33.31
C MET A 982 -26.97 13.12 -33.79
N ARG A 983 -27.54 13.91 -32.87
CA ARG A 983 -28.60 14.86 -33.18
C ARG A 983 -28.12 15.92 -34.17
N GLY A 984 -26.98 16.56 -33.89
CA GLY A 984 -26.39 17.57 -34.75
C GLY A 984 -26.09 17.03 -36.15
N ASN A 985 -25.35 15.92 -36.22
CA ASN A 985 -24.99 15.30 -37.49
C ASN A 985 -26.23 14.87 -38.30
N LEU A 986 -27.24 14.32 -37.63
CA LEU A 986 -28.45 13.88 -38.33
C LEU A 986 -29.27 15.07 -38.83
N LEU A 987 -29.36 16.17 -38.07
CA LEU A 987 -30.02 17.40 -38.51
C LEU A 987 -29.36 17.99 -39.77
N ASP A 988 -28.02 17.97 -39.84
CA ASP A 988 -27.27 18.44 -41.00
C ASP A 988 -27.48 17.56 -42.26
N GLU A 989 -27.73 16.27 -42.07
CA GLU A 989 -27.97 15.33 -43.17
C GLU A 989 -29.44 15.34 -43.64
N LEU A 990 -30.41 15.56 -42.75
CA LEU A 990 -31.84 15.49 -43.06
C LEU A 990 -32.29 16.50 -44.12
N GLY A 991 -31.61 17.65 -44.24
CA GLY A 991 -31.90 18.71 -45.22
C GLY A 991 -31.28 18.50 -46.59
N LYS A 992 -30.42 17.48 -46.79
CA LYS A 992 -29.66 17.36 -48.04
C LYS A 992 -30.50 16.86 -49.22
N PRO A 993 -30.17 17.26 -50.47
CA PRO A 993 -30.97 16.94 -51.66
C PRO A 993 -31.28 15.44 -51.83
N TYR A 994 -30.32 14.56 -51.53
CA TYR A 994 -30.52 13.11 -51.67
C TYR A 994 -31.60 12.54 -50.73
N VAL A 995 -31.78 13.14 -49.54
CA VAL A 995 -32.84 12.75 -48.58
C VAL A 995 -34.20 13.23 -49.08
N VAL A 996 -34.27 14.47 -49.56
CA VAL A 996 -35.48 15.07 -50.13
C VAL A 996 -35.95 14.27 -51.35
N THR A 997 -35.04 13.91 -52.26
CA THR A 997 -35.35 13.08 -53.43
C THR A 997 -35.82 11.68 -53.03
N ALA A 998 -35.18 11.03 -52.05
CA ALA A 998 -35.63 9.72 -51.56
C ALA A 998 -37.04 9.78 -50.93
N ARG A 999 -37.35 10.88 -50.24
CA ARG A 999 -38.68 11.14 -49.66
C ARG A 999 -39.73 11.35 -50.76
N ALA A 1000 -39.39 12.12 -51.79
CA ALA A 1000 -40.24 12.35 -52.96
C ALA A 1000 -40.52 11.05 -53.75
N LYS A 1001 -39.57 10.11 -53.76
CA LYS A 1001 -39.74 8.76 -54.33
C LYS A 1001 -40.61 7.80 -53.50
N GLY A 1002 -41.18 8.25 -52.38
CA GLY A 1002 -42.10 7.45 -51.56
C GLY A 1002 -41.44 6.35 -50.71
N VAL A 1003 -40.12 6.45 -50.45
CA VAL A 1003 -39.45 5.48 -49.58
C VAL A 1003 -40.01 5.58 -48.15
N ARG A 1004 -40.39 4.44 -47.56
CA ARG A 1004 -40.94 4.38 -46.19
C ARG A 1004 -40.04 5.13 -45.17
N PRO A 1005 -40.61 5.95 -44.25
CA PRO A 1005 -39.83 6.87 -43.39
C PRO A 1005 -38.68 6.23 -42.62
N MET A 1006 -38.91 5.10 -41.93
CA MET A 1006 -37.86 4.43 -41.15
C MET A 1006 -36.76 3.82 -42.04
N LYS A 1007 -37.16 3.25 -43.19
CA LYS A 1007 -36.22 2.68 -44.17
C LYS A 1007 -35.40 3.79 -44.84
N LEU A 1008 -36.00 4.94 -45.11
CA LEU A 1008 -35.31 6.12 -45.62
C LEU A 1008 -34.29 6.62 -44.60
N LEU A 1009 -34.72 6.80 -43.34
CA LEU A 1009 -33.89 7.35 -42.26
C LEU A 1009 -32.65 6.49 -41.99
N MET A 1010 -32.84 5.19 -41.74
CA MET A 1010 -31.75 4.27 -41.38
C MET A 1010 -30.79 4.00 -42.55
N LYS A 1011 -31.30 4.00 -43.79
CA LYS A 1011 -30.48 3.67 -44.98
C LYS A 1011 -29.62 4.84 -45.47
N TYR A 1012 -30.09 6.07 -45.33
CA TYR A 1012 -29.46 7.25 -45.94
C TYR A 1012 -28.81 8.19 -44.89
N PRO A 1013 -29.54 9.08 -44.19
CA PRO A 1013 -28.90 10.08 -43.33
C PRO A 1013 -28.31 9.51 -42.03
N VAL A 1014 -28.90 8.49 -41.40
CA VAL A 1014 -28.35 7.88 -40.17
C VAL A 1014 -27.00 7.22 -40.42
N ARG A 1015 -26.89 6.51 -41.54
CA ARG A 1015 -25.63 5.88 -41.96
C ARG A 1015 -24.48 6.88 -42.05
N LEU A 1016 -24.76 8.12 -42.46
CA LEU A 1016 -23.76 9.18 -42.55
C LEU A 1016 -23.53 9.87 -41.21
N ALA A 1017 -24.59 10.10 -40.44
CA ALA A 1017 -24.52 10.71 -39.12
C ALA A 1017 -23.73 9.88 -38.08
N LEU A 1018 -23.60 8.56 -38.31
CA LEU A 1018 -22.77 7.65 -37.50
C LEU A 1018 -21.27 7.79 -37.75
N ASN A 1019 -20.84 8.52 -38.78
CA ASN A 1019 -19.42 8.61 -39.12
C ASN A 1019 -18.57 9.13 -37.93
N PRO A 1020 -18.94 10.23 -37.23
CA PRO A 1020 -18.22 10.67 -36.03
C PRO A 1020 -18.28 9.70 -34.83
N PHE A 1021 -19.29 8.83 -34.75
CA PHE A 1021 -19.33 7.76 -33.72
C PHE A 1021 -18.20 6.76 -33.94
N ILE A 1022 -18.05 6.33 -35.19
CA ILE A 1022 -17.04 5.35 -35.55
C ILE A 1022 -15.64 5.97 -35.50
N SER A 1023 -15.49 7.17 -36.06
CA SER A 1023 -14.24 7.95 -36.04
C SER A 1023 -13.71 8.21 -34.62
N GLY A 1024 -14.61 8.38 -33.64
CA GLY A 1024 -14.27 8.65 -32.25
C GLY A 1024 -13.69 7.46 -31.49
N ILE A 1025 -13.87 6.21 -31.96
CA ILE A 1025 -13.42 5.00 -31.25
C ILE A 1025 -11.92 5.05 -30.95
N GLY A 1026 -11.11 5.61 -31.86
CA GLY A 1026 -9.67 5.72 -31.68
C GLY A 1026 -9.23 6.53 -30.47
N GLY A 1027 -9.99 7.55 -30.09
CA GLY A 1027 -9.73 8.36 -28.89
C GLY A 1027 -10.39 7.83 -27.62
N ILE A 1028 -11.48 7.05 -27.76
CA ILE A 1028 -12.28 6.58 -26.62
C ILE A 1028 -11.49 5.60 -25.75
N PHE A 1029 -10.68 4.71 -26.32
CA PHE A 1029 -9.91 3.74 -25.52
C PHE A 1029 -8.95 4.41 -24.53
N PRO A 1030 -8.00 5.29 -24.94
CA PRO A 1030 -7.15 6.01 -23.99
C PRO A 1030 -7.94 6.89 -23.01
N GLN A 1031 -9.02 7.52 -23.50
CA GLN A 1031 -9.84 8.41 -22.67
C GLN A 1031 -10.61 7.65 -21.58
N LEU A 1032 -11.09 6.43 -21.84
CA LEU A 1032 -11.74 5.60 -20.84
C LEU A 1032 -10.76 5.11 -19.78
N VAL A 1033 -9.50 4.87 -20.13
CA VAL A 1033 -8.49 4.50 -19.12
C VAL A 1033 -8.06 5.70 -18.29
N SER A 1034 -7.77 6.84 -18.92
CA SER A 1034 -7.32 8.05 -18.22
C SER A 1034 -8.46 8.73 -17.45
N GLY A 1035 -9.60 8.99 -18.09
CA GLY A 1035 -10.78 9.62 -17.48
C GLY A 1035 -11.58 8.68 -16.57
N GLY A 1036 -11.43 7.37 -16.75
CA GLY A 1036 -12.00 6.36 -15.87
C GLY A 1036 -11.11 5.97 -14.69
N ALA A 1037 -9.87 6.46 -14.59
CA ALA A 1037 -8.96 6.07 -13.51
C ALA A 1037 -9.53 6.42 -12.12
N ILE A 1038 -10.12 7.61 -11.95
CA ILE A 1038 -10.76 8.00 -10.69
C ILE A 1038 -11.96 7.10 -10.38
N VAL A 1039 -12.80 6.84 -11.38
CA VAL A 1039 -13.94 5.92 -11.25
C VAL A 1039 -13.46 4.52 -10.88
N ALA A 1040 -12.38 4.05 -11.51
CA ALA A 1040 -11.78 2.76 -11.23
C ALA A 1040 -11.18 2.69 -9.83
N MET A 1041 -10.61 3.78 -9.29
CA MET A 1041 -10.18 3.83 -7.89
C MET A 1041 -11.36 3.77 -6.92
N VAL A 1042 -12.39 4.59 -7.14
CA VAL A 1042 -13.60 4.62 -6.29
C VAL A 1042 -14.30 3.26 -6.30
N LEU A 1043 -14.39 2.63 -7.47
CA LEU A 1043 -14.96 1.28 -7.62
C LEU A 1043 -13.94 0.17 -7.33
N SER A 1044 -12.70 0.47 -6.93
CA SER A 1044 -11.62 -0.51 -6.70
C SER A 1044 -11.42 -1.53 -7.84
N LEU A 1045 -11.51 -1.09 -9.10
CA LEU A 1045 -11.42 -1.96 -10.28
C LEU A 1045 -9.97 -2.36 -10.59
N PRO A 1046 -9.69 -3.64 -10.86
CA PRO A 1046 -8.37 -4.13 -11.27
C PRO A 1046 -8.07 -3.77 -12.74
N THR A 1047 -7.93 -2.49 -13.04
CA THR A 1047 -7.69 -1.95 -14.40
C THR A 1047 -6.33 -1.27 -14.50
N VAL A 1048 -5.93 -0.92 -15.72
CA VAL A 1048 -4.65 -0.23 -15.99
C VAL A 1048 -4.62 1.18 -15.36
N GLY A 1049 -5.76 1.85 -15.20
CA GLY A 1049 -5.83 3.22 -14.67
C GLY A 1049 -5.25 3.38 -13.25
N PRO A 1050 -5.79 2.68 -12.24
CA PRO A 1050 -5.28 2.75 -10.86
C PRO A 1050 -3.82 2.32 -10.74
N LEU A 1051 -3.40 1.28 -11.47
CA LEU A 1051 -2.01 0.83 -11.47
C LEU A 1051 -1.07 1.89 -12.07
N MET A 1052 -1.52 2.64 -13.09
CA MET A 1052 -0.72 3.73 -13.68
C MET A 1052 -0.55 4.86 -12.68
N LEU A 1053 -1.60 5.21 -11.95
CA LEU A 1053 -1.51 6.23 -10.89
C LEU A 1053 -0.56 5.77 -9.77
N SER A 1054 -0.69 4.52 -9.33
CA SER A 1054 0.21 3.93 -8.32
C SER A 1054 1.67 4.02 -8.76
N ALA A 1055 1.99 3.59 -9.99
CA ALA A 1055 3.35 3.66 -10.53
C ALA A 1055 3.90 5.08 -10.60
N LEU A 1056 3.04 6.07 -10.89
CA LEU A 1056 3.42 7.49 -10.89
C LEU A 1056 3.68 8.01 -9.47
N MET A 1057 2.89 7.58 -8.49
CA MET A 1057 3.06 7.94 -7.08
C MET A 1057 4.31 7.32 -6.46
N THR A 1058 4.60 6.04 -6.77
CA THR A 1058 5.80 5.33 -6.30
C THR A 1058 7.05 5.62 -7.13
N GLN A 1059 6.94 6.46 -8.16
CA GLN A 1059 8.02 6.82 -9.08
C GLN A 1059 8.64 5.60 -9.79
N ASP A 1060 7.84 4.58 -10.08
CA ASP A 1060 8.23 3.45 -10.92
C ASP A 1060 8.12 3.85 -12.41
N MET A 1061 9.16 4.54 -12.89
CA MET A 1061 9.19 5.15 -14.22
C MET A 1061 9.09 4.14 -15.36
N TYR A 1062 9.63 2.93 -15.19
CA TYR A 1062 9.55 1.87 -16.20
C TYR A 1062 8.18 1.22 -16.26
N LEU A 1063 7.53 0.95 -15.11
CA LEU A 1063 6.14 0.51 -15.10
C LEU A 1063 5.22 1.57 -15.72
N ALA A 1064 5.34 2.83 -15.31
CA ALA A 1064 4.55 3.93 -15.86
C ALA A 1064 4.77 4.10 -17.38
N GLY A 1065 6.02 4.04 -17.84
CA GLY A 1065 6.37 4.13 -19.26
C GLY A 1065 5.79 3.00 -20.11
N SER A 1066 5.85 1.77 -19.62
CA SER A 1066 5.24 0.62 -20.28
C SER A 1066 3.72 0.73 -20.34
N MET A 1067 3.08 1.28 -19.30
CA MET A 1067 1.64 1.53 -19.30
C MET A 1067 1.23 2.64 -20.29
N LEU A 1068 1.99 3.73 -20.37
CA LEU A 1068 1.80 4.76 -21.40
C LEU A 1068 1.93 4.19 -22.81
N MET A 1069 2.88 3.27 -23.03
CA MET A 1069 3.05 2.60 -24.31
C MET A 1069 1.86 1.69 -24.64
N VAL A 1070 1.36 0.91 -23.66
CA VAL A 1070 0.15 0.09 -23.82
C VAL A 1070 -1.07 0.96 -24.17
N LEU A 1071 -1.27 2.10 -23.48
CA LEU A 1071 -2.34 3.04 -23.78
C LEU A 1071 -2.26 3.60 -25.20
N SER A 1072 -1.04 3.95 -25.61
CA SER A 1072 -0.77 4.46 -26.94
C SER A 1072 -1.04 3.41 -28.02
N MET A 1073 -0.62 2.17 -27.79
CA MET A 1073 -0.93 1.04 -28.66
C MET A 1073 -2.44 0.79 -28.76
N LEU A 1074 -3.18 0.86 -27.65
CA LEU A 1074 -4.64 0.75 -27.65
C LEU A 1074 -5.32 1.90 -28.42
N GLY A 1075 -4.81 3.13 -28.33
CA GLY A 1075 -5.33 4.27 -29.09
C GLY A 1075 -5.08 4.14 -30.60
N VAL A 1076 -3.87 3.75 -30.99
CA VAL A 1076 -3.53 3.50 -32.41
C VAL A 1076 -4.35 2.31 -32.94
N PHE A 1077 -4.50 1.25 -32.15
CA PHE A 1077 -5.37 0.11 -32.49
C PHE A 1077 -6.83 0.51 -32.62
N GLY A 1078 -7.36 1.31 -31.68
CA GLY A 1078 -8.72 1.84 -31.76
C GLY A 1078 -8.93 2.70 -33.01
N THR A 1079 -7.91 3.45 -33.44
CA THR A 1079 -7.94 4.23 -34.69
C THR A 1079 -8.01 3.32 -35.91
N LEU A 1080 -7.26 2.21 -35.92
CA LEU A 1080 -7.36 1.19 -36.97
C LEU A 1080 -8.77 0.57 -37.01
N VAL A 1081 -9.34 0.22 -35.86
CA VAL A 1081 -10.71 -0.31 -35.76
C VAL A 1081 -11.72 0.70 -36.31
N SER A 1082 -11.57 1.97 -35.94
CA SER A 1082 -12.35 3.08 -36.49
C SER A 1082 -12.26 3.13 -38.02
N ASP A 1083 -11.05 3.14 -38.58
CA ASP A 1083 -10.83 3.17 -40.03
C ASP A 1083 -11.48 1.98 -40.76
N LEU A 1084 -11.39 0.78 -40.19
CA LEU A 1084 -12.01 -0.44 -40.74
C LEU A 1084 -13.54 -0.36 -40.71
N LEU A 1085 -14.11 0.10 -39.60
CA LEU A 1085 -15.55 0.28 -39.44
C LEU A 1085 -16.09 1.39 -40.34
N LEU A 1086 -15.32 2.47 -40.56
CA LEU A 1086 -15.64 3.53 -41.51
C LEU A 1086 -15.63 3.01 -42.95
N LEU A 1087 -14.67 2.15 -43.30
CA LEU A 1087 -14.61 1.54 -44.63
C LEU A 1087 -15.79 0.58 -44.90
N TRP A 1088 -16.36 -0.01 -43.84
CA TRP A 1088 -17.60 -0.78 -43.91
C TRP A 1088 -18.83 0.14 -43.98
N LEU A 1089 -18.85 1.21 -43.18
CA LEU A 1089 -19.95 2.15 -43.08
C LEU A 1089 -20.07 3.04 -44.32
N ASP A 1090 -19.02 3.63 -44.87
CA ASP A 1090 -19.06 4.43 -46.11
C ASP A 1090 -18.10 3.88 -47.19
N PRO A 1091 -18.64 3.17 -48.22
CA PRO A 1091 -17.84 2.63 -49.31
C PRO A 1091 -17.11 3.69 -50.14
N ARG A 1092 -17.50 4.98 -50.07
CA ARG A 1092 -16.86 6.08 -50.81
C ARG A 1092 -15.42 6.32 -50.37
N ILE A 1093 -15.09 5.99 -49.12
CA ILE A 1093 -13.72 6.08 -48.58
C ILE A 1093 -12.75 5.17 -49.37
N ARG A 1094 -13.26 4.14 -50.08
CA ARG A 1094 -12.46 3.28 -50.97
C ARG A 1094 -12.03 3.99 -52.26
N MET A 1095 -12.76 5.01 -52.72
CA MET A 1095 -12.60 5.62 -54.05
C MET A 1095 -11.56 6.76 -54.07
N GLU A 1096 -11.28 7.41 -52.93
CA GLU A 1096 -10.28 8.49 -52.86
C GLU A 1096 -8.83 7.97 -52.85
N GLY A 1097 -8.60 6.69 -52.52
CA GLY A 1097 -7.27 6.07 -52.57
C GLY A 1097 -6.78 5.69 -53.98
N GLY A 1098 -7.61 5.85 -55.01
CA GLY A 1098 -7.31 5.50 -56.40
C GLY A 1098 -7.11 6.70 -57.34
N VAL A 1099 -7.16 7.93 -56.82
CA VAL A 1099 -6.87 9.15 -57.60
C VAL A 1099 -5.80 9.94 -56.85
N ARG A 1100 -4.56 9.48 -56.94
CA ARG A 1100 -3.37 10.33 -56.95
C ARG A 1100 -2.27 9.62 -57.72
#